data_AF-A0A970XQM4-F1
#
_entry.id   AF-A0A970XQM4-F1
#
_cell.length_a   1.000
_cell.length_b   1.000
_cell.length_c   1.000
_cell.angle_alpha   90.00
_cell.angle_beta   90.00
_cell.angle_gamma   90.00
#
_symmetry.space_group_name_H-M   'P 1'
#
loop_
_entity.id
_entity.type
_entity.pdbx_description
1 polymer ?
#
loop_
_entity_poly.entity_id
_entity_poly.type
_entity_poly.pdbx_seq_one_letter_code
_entity_poly.pdbx_strand_id
1 'polypeptide(L)'
;MKKKKAYFPRPILRSLVNDIQKLVGDHDGRLFILEIFEEIPHDLRPLLVENLSSFYEPAMSDFFYLLKAEYGKEMDSVCNRALGKYSLSGIPINPVQFFKGTFYKAYATPSRHTSRIALDVAWHTENQGLHVECFYLAYNSDGLYNFLLVEDMPVKQYERDREDLAEMIPVSYNEVCYLISQAYELNVRNMTRPALGKFLYQKYLGNEKALNAREEWELFNRLSPRLGPRQLVNAFFRVWREKDWSYISYITSGEFLAQLMPLFSVSMQLIEGQVEEVYASRTDARVYSRTVSLQERECYKEELVFYLTRKNGHGWEISQGERLSRENVNALSEVNPLNTKVFCRVYEIIDLDDLFETLERIDNMRQVEELPYGIHMRVTYEEDDFNQGVTMLTGVIADLIVNGEELVIVTSDFPTLMDFHHLLMCDAEESVSSRGEYEVNMLTVYSYLSGQYLYFEDVIAAEEDDLMPEDGMRFITTRYLIKERDQVMARINQLKNMQVDISDNYQVFYQFEKTGNPQSFMAEYLLGSSWVEVSAFGENDMSKARKIFETGLYNCLEYDGMEIREGGLFNILTPELKKEQPELEALLKEFYLNKWYYSHLTSLSGMSPSEASQTEEGTRLLWTMFKQIKQKENAVGNRNQQFRIHLKEYVRTVEQKKRRK
;
A
#
# COMPACT_ATOMS: atom_id res chain seq x y z
N MET A 1 27.26 -30.76 -17.73
CA MET A 1 26.21 -30.21 -16.84
C MET A 1 26.87 -29.62 -15.61
N LYS A 2 27.00 -28.29 -15.51
CA LYS A 2 27.49 -27.65 -14.28
C LYS A 2 26.43 -27.88 -13.20
N LYS A 3 26.77 -28.58 -12.11
CA LYS A 3 25.87 -28.73 -10.95
C LYS A 3 25.46 -27.34 -10.49
N LYS A 4 24.16 -27.01 -10.54
CA LYS A 4 23.63 -25.79 -9.88
C LYS A 4 24.12 -25.85 -8.42
N LYS A 5 24.84 -24.83 -7.96
CA LYS A 5 25.22 -24.72 -6.54
C LYS A 5 23.91 -24.78 -5.74
N ALA A 6 23.82 -25.73 -4.80
CA ALA A 6 22.68 -25.77 -3.90
C ALA A 6 22.74 -24.51 -3.03
N TYR A 7 21.73 -23.65 -3.17
CA TYR A 7 21.63 -22.40 -2.42
C TYR A 7 21.46 -22.66 -0.91
N PHE A 8 20.84 -23.80 -0.58
CA PHE A 8 20.61 -24.25 0.80
C PHE A 8 21.49 -25.46 1.15
N PRO A 9 22.33 -25.37 2.20
CA PRO A 9 23.05 -26.51 2.74
C PRO A 9 22.12 -27.64 3.19
N ARG A 10 22.47 -28.89 2.87
CA ARG A 10 21.67 -30.07 3.25
C ARG A 10 21.38 -30.21 4.76
N PRO A 11 22.30 -29.86 5.69
CA PRO A 11 22.00 -29.90 7.12
C PRO A 11 20.87 -28.94 7.53
N ILE A 12 20.84 -27.74 6.95
CA ILE A 12 19.78 -26.75 7.21
C ILE A 12 18.44 -27.29 6.72
N LEU A 13 18.39 -27.83 5.50
CA LEU A 13 17.18 -28.47 4.97
C LEU A 13 16.70 -29.63 5.84
N ARG A 14 17.61 -30.45 6.38
CA ARG A 14 17.23 -31.54 7.29
C ARG A 14 16.69 -31.02 8.62
N SER A 15 17.22 -29.91 9.14
CA SER A 15 16.68 -29.24 10.33
C SER A 15 15.24 -28.78 10.08
N LEU A 16 15.03 -28.02 9.00
CA LEU A 16 13.70 -27.55 8.62
C LEU A 16 12.69 -28.68 8.47
N VAL A 17 13.08 -29.79 7.83
CA VAL A 17 12.22 -30.99 7.73
C VAL A 17 11.86 -31.55 9.11
N ASN A 18 12.81 -31.62 10.04
CA ASN A 18 12.53 -32.12 11.39
C ASN A 18 11.61 -31.16 12.17
N ASP A 19 11.72 -29.86 11.94
CA ASP A 19 10.89 -28.86 12.62
C ASP A 19 9.46 -28.87 12.03
N ILE A 20 9.33 -28.91 10.69
CA ILE A 20 8.04 -29.11 10.00
C ILE A 20 7.35 -30.39 10.49
N GLN A 21 8.08 -31.49 10.64
CA GLN A 21 7.53 -32.76 11.14
C GLN A 21 6.90 -32.63 12.53
N LYS A 22 7.46 -31.79 13.41
CA LYS A 22 6.93 -31.59 14.77
C LYS A 22 5.71 -30.69 14.78
N LEU A 23 5.67 -29.70 13.89
CA LEU A 23 4.76 -28.56 13.94
C LEU A 23 3.57 -28.67 12.98
N VAL A 24 3.64 -29.48 11.91
CA VAL A 24 2.56 -29.57 10.91
C VAL A 24 1.29 -30.27 11.43
N GLY A 25 1.37 -30.89 12.62
CA GLY A 25 0.30 -31.69 13.22
C GLY A 25 -0.89 -30.86 13.72
N ASP A 26 -0.62 -29.73 14.37
CA ASP A 26 -1.61 -28.82 14.96
C ASP A 26 -1.70 -27.49 14.19
N HIS A 27 -2.65 -26.62 14.54
CA HIS A 27 -2.89 -25.39 13.77
C HIS A 27 -1.89 -24.28 14.11
N ASP A 28 -1.51 -24.14 15.37
CA ASP A 28 -0.51 -23.15 15.82
C ASP A 28 0.85 -23.44 15.19
N GLY A 29 1.28 -24.70 15.19
CA GLY A 29 2.50 -25.13 14.54
C GLY A 29 2.49 -24.91 13.02
N ARG A 30 1.33 -25.03 12.35
CA ARG A 30 1.19 -24.69 10.93
C ARG A 30 1.36 -23.19 10.68
N LEU A 31 0.76 -22.33 11.51
CA LEU A 31 0.94 -20.88 11.41
C LEU A 31 2.41 -20.50 11.61
N PHE A 32 3.07 -21.06 12.63
CA PHE A 32 4.48 -20.81 12.89
C PHE A 32 5.40 -21.28 11.76
N ILE A 33 5.11 -22.42 11.12
CA ILE A 33 5.85 -22.85 9.91
C ILE A 33 5.69 -21.83 8.77
N LEU A 34 4.48 -21.27 8.58
CA LEU A 34 4.21 -20.27 7.54
C LEU A 34 4.94 -18.96 7.82
N GLU A 35 5.00 -18.51 9.08
CA GLU A 35 5.79 -17.35 9.50
C GLU A 35 7.28 -17.52 9.16
N ILE A 36 7.88 -18.67 9.53
CA ILE A 36 9.27 -19.00 9.15
C ILE A 36 9.43 -19.01 7.62
N PHE A 37 8.42 -19.48 6.88
CA PHE A 37 8.47 -19.50 5.43
C PHE A 37 8.39 -18.10 4.80
N GLU A 38 7.68 -17.15 5.44
CA GLU A 38 7.63 -15.76 5.01
C GLU A 38 8.97 -15.03 5.16
N GLU A 39 9.76 -15.35 6.19
CA GLU A 39 11.11 -14.78 6.37
C GLU A 39 12.07 -15.10 5.21
N ILE A 40 11.75 -16.14 4.44
CA ILE A 40 12.59 -16.57 3.32
C ILE A 40 12.33 -15.64 2.12
N PRO A 41 13.38 -15.07 1.49
CA PRO A 41 13.21 -14.20 0.33
C PRO A 41 12.34 -14.85 -0.74
N HIS A 42 11.35 -14.10 -1.23
CA HIS A 42 10.30 -14.59 -2.13
C HIS A 42 10.86 -15.38 -3.33
N ASP A 43 11.95 -14.88 -3.94
CA ASP A 43 12.62 -15.50 -5.09
C ASP A 43 13.22 -16.89 -4.80
N LEU A 44 13.52 -17.19 -3.53
CA LEU A 44 14.13 -18.44 -3.09
C LEU A 44 13.11 -19.47 -2.59
N ARG A 45 11.89 -19.06 -2.24
CA ARG A 45 10.83 -19.94 -1.72
C ARG A 45 10.54 -21.13 -2.66
N PRO A 46 10.34 -20.96 -3.99
CA PRO A 46 10.15 -22.10 -4.90
C PRO A 46 11.31 -23.11 -4.88
N LEU A 47 12.55 -22.60 -4.81
CA LEU A 47 13.75 -23.42 -4.79
C LEU A 47 13.89 -24.19 -3.48
N LEU A 48 13.52 -23.58 -2.36
CA LEU A 48 13.47 -24.26 -1.06
C LEU A 48 12.50 -25.44 -1.11
N VAL A 49 11.25 -25.22 -1.55
CA VAL A 49 10.23 -26.27 -1.66
C VAL A 49 10.72 -27.40 -2.56
N GLU A 50 11.37 -27.08 -3.68
CA GLU A 50 11.95 -28.10 -4.56
C GLU A 50 13.05 -28.92 -3.86
N ASN A 51 13.91 -28.29 -3.05
CA ASN A 51 14.94 -29.00 -2.30
C ASN A 51 14.35 -29.85 -1.15
N LEU A 52 13.34 -29.34 -0.45
CA LEU A 52 12.60 -30.06 0.59
C LEU A 52 11.89 -31.31 0.04
N SER A 53 11.47 -31.29 -1.23
CA SER A 53 10.86 -32.45 -1.90
C SER A 53 11.76 -33.69 -2.03
N SER A 54 13.04 -33.59 -1.68
CA SER A 54 13.99 -34.72 -1.67
C SER A 54 14.01 -35.52 -0.37
N PHE A 55 13.38 -35.03 0.69
CA PHE A 55 13.30 -35.68 2.00
C PHE A 55 11.95 -36.40 2.12
N TYR A 56 11.87 -37.62 1.60
CA TYR A 56 10.65 -38.45 1.47
C TYR A 56 10.03 -38.87 2.82
N GLU A 57 9.56 -37.91 3.60
CA GLU A 57 8.97 -38.10 4.93
C GLU A 57 7.46 -37.80 4.85
N PRO A 58 6.55 -38.65 5.38
CA PRO A 58 5.10 -38.46 5.20
C PRO A 58 4.57 -37.08 5.61
N ALA A 59 5.01 -36.52 6.73
CA ALA A 59 4.57 -35.20 7.21
C ALA A 59 4.84 -34.05 6.20
N MET A 60 5.81 -34.22 5.30
CA MET A 60 6.10 -33.23 4.27
C MET A 60 5.01 -33.18 3.20
N SER A 61 4.21 -34.24 2.99
CA SER A 61 3.04 -34.13 2.11
C SER A 61 2.03 -33.14 2.65
N ASP A 62 1.85 -33.12 3.96
CA ASP A 62 0.89 -32.23 4.63
C ASP A 62 1.37 -30.78 4.54
N PHE A 63 2.67 -30.56 4.68
CA PHE A 63 3.30 -29.26 4.44
C PHE A 63 3.11 -28.76 2.99
N PHE A 64 3.28 -29.61 1.97
CA PHE A 64 3.03 -29.18 0.59
C PHE A 64 1.55 -28.88 0.33
N TYR A 65 0.63 -29.57 1.00
CA TYR A 65 -0.79 -29.21 0.97
C TYR A 65 -1.08 -27.91 1.71
N LEU A 66 -0.38 -27.64 2.82
CA LEU A 66 -0.50 -26.39 3.58
C LEU A 66 -0.10 -25.20 2.70
N LEU A 67 1.07 -25.26 2.05
CA LEU A 67 1.52 -24.22 1.12
C LEU A 67 0.55 -24.01 -0.05
N LYS A 68 -0.09 -25.08 -0.55
CA LYS A 68 -1.12 -24.97 -1.59
C LYS A 68 -2.37 -24.26 -1.09
N ALA A 69 -2.81 -24.55 0.14
CA ALA A 69 -3.99 -23.91 0.72
C ALA A 69 -3.72 -22.43 1.04
N GLU A 70 -2.52 -22.11 1.52
CA GLU A 70 -2.13 -20.76 1.91
C GLU A 70 -1.85 -19.86 0.68
N TYR A 71 -0.88 -20.26 -0.14
CA TYR A 71 -0.36 -19.42 -1.23
C TYR A 71 -1.08 -19.64 -2.56
N GLY A 72 -1.91 -20.69 -2.66
CA GLY A 72 -2.66 -21.00 -3.86
C GLY A 72 -1.76 -21.12 -5.08
N LYS A 73 -2.08 -20.36 -6.13
CA LYS A 73 -1.41 -20.43 -7.44
C LYS A 73 0.09 -20.13 -7.39
N GLU A 74 0.54 -19.33 -6.43
CA GLU A 74 1.95 -18.97 -6.24
C GLU A 74 2.83 -20.22 -6.05
N MET A 75 2.39 -21.15 -5.20
CA MET A 75 3.14 -22.36 -4.85
C MET A 75 2.59 -23.64 -5.47
N ASP A 76 1.42 -23.59 -6.13
CA ASP A 76 0.70 -24.78 -6.60
C ASP A 76 1.55 -25.66 -7.52
N SER A 77 2.23 -25.06 -8.50
CA SER A 77 3.02 -25.80 -9.48
C SER A 77 4.20 -26.56 -8.84
N VAL A 78 4.91 -25.94 -7.91
CA VAL A 78 6.07 -26.54 -7.23
C VAL A 78 5.61 -27.62 -6.27
N CYS A 79 4.55 -27.36 -5.51
CA CYS A 79 3.96 -28.32 -4.58
C CYS A 79 3.39 -29.54 -5.32
N ASN A 80 2.71 -29.35 -6.45
CA ASN A 80 2.22 -30.46 -7.28
C ASN A 80 3.35 -31.35 -7.79
N ARG A 81 4.49 -30.77 -8.18
CA ARG A 81 5.69 -31.54 -8.55
C ARG A 81 6.28 -32.30 -7.35
N ALA A 82 6.35 -31.67 -6.19
CA ALA A 82 6.85 -32.29 -4.96
C ALA A 82 5.96 -33.48 -4.54
N LEU A 83 4.66 -33.28 -4.49
CA LEU A 83 3.66 -34.32 -4.26
C LEU A 83 3.79 -35.43 -5.32
N GLY A 84 3.91 -35.10 -6.61
CA GLY A 84 4.15 -36.10 -7.66
C GLY A 84 5.35 -37.02 -7.39
N LYS A 85 6.47 -36.49 -6.87
CA LYS A 85 7.64 -37.28 -6.47
C LYS A 85 7.32 -38.26 -5.33
N TYR A 86 6.47 -37.85 -4.38
CA TYR A 86 6.07 -38.67 -3.23
C TYR A 86 5.19 -39.83 -3.67
N SER A 87 4.26 -39.57 -4.59
CA SER A 87 3.35 -40.58 -5.15
C SER A 87 4.15 -41.67 -5.85
N LEU A 88 5.12 -41.27 -6.69
CA LEU A 88 6.03 -42.18 -7.38
C LEU A 88 6.92 -42.98 -6.43
N SER A 89 7.17 -42.46 -5.23
CA SER A 89 7.96 -43.12 -4.19
C SER A 89 7.12 -44.01 -3.26
N GLY A 90 5.82 -44.16 -3.55
CA GLY A 90 4.90 -45.00 -2.78
C GLY A 90 4.40 -44.38 -1.48
N ILE A 91 4.65 -43.08 -1.25
CA ILE A 91 4.08 -42.37 -0.10
C ILE A 91 2.64 -41.99 -0.44
N PRO A 92 1.65 -42.33 0.40
CA PRO A 92 0.26 -41.98 0.16
C PRO A 92 0.10 -40.46 0.19
N ILE A 93 -0.60 -39.93 -0.80
CA ILE A 93 -0.91 -38.52 -0.90
C ILE A 93 -2.40 -38.36 -0.77
N ASN A 94 -2.82 -37.85 0.39
CA ASN A 94 -4.21 -37.53 0.64
C ASN A 94 -4.31 -36.02 0.86
N PRO A 95 -5.20 -35.32 0.15
CA PRO A 95 -5.49 -33.93 0.45
C PRO A 95 -5.85 -33.77 1.92
N VAL A 96 -5.16 -32.86 2.61
CA VAL A 96 -5.39 -32.59 4.03
C VAL A 96 -6.63 -31.72 4.17
N GLN A 97 -7.58 -32.18 5.00
CA GLN A 97 -8.64 -31.31 5.50
C GLN A 97 -8.13 -30.59 6.74
N PHE A 98 -7.76 -29.32 6.59
CA PHE A 98 -7.13 -28.57 7.68
C PHE A 98 -8.05 -28.28 8.84
N PHE A 99 -9.35 -28.07 8.58
CA PHE A 99 -10.32 -27.74 9.61
C PHE A 99 -11.57 -28.61 9.53
N LYS A 100 -12.01 -29.09 10.69
CA LYS A 100 -13.25 -29.81 10.87
C LYS A 100 -13.87 -29.39 12.20
N GLY A 101 -15.00 -28.70 12.12
CA GLY A 101 -15.71 -28.23 13.30
C GLY A 101 -17.12 -27.77 12.95
N THR A 102 -17.91 -27.48 13.98
CA THR A 102 -19.25 -26.90 13.83
C THR A 102 -19.27 -25.52 14.45
N PHE A 103 -19.81 -24.55 13.70
CA PHE A 103 -19.92 -23.16 14.14
C PHE A 103 -20.68 -23.10 15.47
N TYR A 104 -20.09 -22.41 16.46
CA TYR A 104 -20.70 -22.23 17.77
C TYR A 104 -21.32 -20.84 17.90
N LYS A 105 -20.48 -19.80 17.98
CA LYS A 105 -20.89 -18.39 18.14
C LYS A 105 -19.82 -17.48 17.55
N ALA A 106 -20.21 -16.28 17.17
CA ALA A 106 -19.26 -15.24 16.78
C ALA A 106 -19.69 -13.88 17.35
N TYR A 107 -18.70 -13.02 17.56
CA TYR A 107 -18.87 -11.69 18.13
C TYR A 107 -18.00 -10.68 17.40
N ALA A 108 -18.49 -9.45 17.23
CA ALA A 108 -17.75 -8.38 16.58
C ALA A 108 -17.85 -7.07 17.37
N THR A 109 -16.85 -6.20 17.27
CA THR A 109 -16.90 -4.86 17.87
C THR A 109 -17.84 -3.94 17.09
N PRO A 110 -18.63 -3.07 17.77
CA PRO A 110 -19.47 -2.06 17.14
C PRO A 110 -18.64 -0.84 16.73
N SER A 111 -17.57 -1.07 15.97
CA SER A 111 -16.59 -0.06 15.56
C SER A 111 -16.61 0.21 14.06
N ARG A 112 -17.66 -0.19 13.33
CA ARG A 112 -17.71 -0.09 11.85
C ARG A 112 -17.47 1.34 11.32
N HIS A 113 -17.87 2.36 12.08
CA HIS A 113 -17.62 3.79 11.81
C HIS A 113 -16.15 4.22 11.76
N THR A 114 -15.25 3.37 12.27
CA THR A 114 -13.79 3.54 12.24
C THR A 114 -13.13 2.83 11.06
N SER A 115 -13.95 2.17 10.22
CA SER A 115 -13.53 1.20 9.20
C SER A 115 -12.69 0.03 9.72
N ARG A 116 -12.69 -0.23 11.03
CA ARG A 116 -12.03 -1.37 11.65
C ARG A 116 -12.98 -2.16 12.53
N ILE A 117 -12.85 -3.48 12.51
CA ILE A 117 -13.65 -4.41 13.31
C ILE A 117 -12.74 -5.52 13.83
N ALA A 118 -12.80 -5.79 15.13
CA ALA A 118 -12.33 -7.05 15.68
C ALA A 118 -13.49 -8.06 15.66
N LEU A 119 -13.22 -9.27 15.18
CA LEU A 119 -14.20 -10.32 14.96
C LEU A 119 -13.68 -11.65 15.49
N ASP A 120 -14.44 -12.24 16.42
CA ASP A 120 -14.08 -13.52 17.02
C ASP A 120 -15.09 -14.59 16.61
N VAL A 121 -14.59 -15.74 16.15
CA VAL A 121 -15.39 -16.84 15.62
C VAL A 121 -15.01 -18.12 16.36
N ALA A 122 -15.94 -18.62 17.17
CA ALA A 122 -15.75 -19.85 17.93
C ALA A 122 -16.38 -21.06 17.24
N TRP A 123 -15.65 -22.17 17.29
CA TRP A 123 -16.06 -23.46 16.74
C TRP A 123 -15.92 -24.55 17.78
N HIS A 124 -16.85 -25.51 17.73
CA HIS A 124 -16.65 -26.80 18.37
C HIS A 124 -15.79 -27.69 17.46
N THR A 125 -14.71 -28.23 18.01
CA THR A 125 -13.86 -29.24 17.37
C THR A 125 -14.05 -30.59 18.06
N GLU A 126 -13.26 -31.61 17.69
CA GLU A 126 -13.32 -32.93 18.31
C GLU A 126 -12.79 -32.94 19.76
N ASN A 127 -12.06 -31.89 20.17
CA ASN A 127 -11.59 -31.67 21.52
C ASN A 127 -12.70 -31.06 22.41
N GLN A 128 -12.52 -31.10 23.74
CA GLN A 128 -13.51 -30.55 24.70
C GLN A 128 -13.54 -29.01 24.74
N GLY A 129 -12.51 -28.34 24.20
CA GLY A 129 -12.42 -26.88 24.11
C GLY A 129 -13.00 -26.30 22.82
N LEU A 130 -13.11 -24.98 22.78
CA LEU A 130 -13.44 -24.21 21.59
C LEU A 130 -12.17 -23.85 20.84
N HIS A 131 -12.26 -23.91 19.52
CA HIS A 131 -11.28 -23.32 18.62
C HIS A 131 -11.78 -21.91 18.27
N VAL A 132 -11.06 -20.89 18.71
CA VAL A 132 -11.46 -19.48 18.55
C VAL A 132 -10.51 -18.81 17.58
N GLU A 133 -11.09 -18.32 16.50
CA GLU A 133 -10.42 -17.58 15.43
C GLU A 133 -10.69 -16.09 15.63
N CYS A 134 -9.65 -15.30 15.86
CA CYS A 134 -9.74 -13.87 16.11
C CYS A 134 -9.21 -13.11 14.88
N PHE A 135 -10.05 -12.28 14.29
CA PHE A 135 -9.74 -11.49 13.10
C PHE A 135 -9.70 -10.01 13.45
N TYR A 136 -8.71 -9.31 12.91
CA TYR A 136 -8.72 -7.85 12.83
C TYR A 136 -8.95 -7.47 11.38
N LEU A 137 -10.10 -6.86 11.11
CA LEU A 137 -10.55 -6.47 9.78
C LEU A 137 -10.46 -4.96 9.63
N ALA A 138 -9.87 -4.51 8.53
CA ALA A 138 -9.82 -3.13 8.11
C ALA A 138 -10.48 -2.98 6.73
N TYR A 139 -11.35 -1.98 6.58
CA TYR A 139 -12.10 -1.70 5.36
C TYR A 139 -11.44 -0.60 4.52
N ASN A 140 -10.10 -0.64 4.47
CA ASN A 140 -9.20 0.24 3.71
C ASN A 140 -8.25 -0.62 2.84
N SER A 141 -7.03 -0.16 2.55
CA SER A 141 -5.98 -0.93 1.84
C SER A 141 -5.53 -2.20 2.55
N ASP A 142 -5.65 -2.24 3.88
CA ASP A 142 -5.04 -3.26 4.74
C ASP A 142 -5.90 -4.54 4.76
N GLY A 143 -7.21 -4.43 4.55
CA GLY A 143 -8.11 -5.57 4.39
C GLY A 143 -8.17 -6.49 5.62
N LEU A 144 -8.00 -7.80 5.41
CA LEU A 144 -7.82 -8.78 6.48
C LEU A 144 -6.40 -8.62 7.05
N TYR A 145 -6.32 -7.78 8.07
CA TYR A 145 -5.08 -7.26 8.64
C TYR A 145 -4.35 -8.30 9.50
N ASN A 146 -5.06 -8.93 10.44
CA ASN A 146 -4.45 -9.92 11.33
C ASN A 146 -5.42 -11.08 11.63
N PHE A 147 -4.84 -12.25 11.85
CA PHE A 147 -5.53 -13.49 12.19
C PHE A 147 -4.76 -14.20 13.31
N LEU A 148 -5.42 -14.37 14.45
CA LEU A 148 -4.87 -15.07 15.60
C LEU A 148 -5.74 -16.28 15.91
N LEU A 149 -5.09 -17.32 16.44
CA LEU A 149 -5.76 -18.54 16.82
C LEU A 149 -5.60 -18.82 18.31
N VAL A 150 -6.69 -19.26 18.95
CA VAL A 150 -6.67 -19.80 20.31
C VAL A 150 -7.31 -21.19 20.29
N GLU A 151 -6.48 -22.21 20.50
CA GLU A 151 -6.94 -23.60 20.59
C GLU A 151 -7.39 -23.98 22.00
N ASP A 152 -8.26 -24.99 22.08
CA ASP A 152 -8.74 -25.64 23.30
C ASP A 152 -9.28 -24.69 24.40
N MET A 153 -9.83 -23.54 24.03
CA MET A 153 -10.40 -22.58 24.97
C MET A 153 -11.61 -23.16 25.71
N PRO A 154 -11.66 -23.17 27.06
CA PRO A 154 -12.82 -23.65 27.79
C PRO A 154 -14.09 -22.85 27.45
N VAL A 155 -15.20 -23.52 27.15
CA VAL A 155 -16.48 -22.86 26.81
C VAL A 155 -16.91 -21.84 27.86
N LYS A 156 -16.76 -22.18 29.15
CA LYS A 156 -17.09 -21.28 30.27
C LYS A 156 -16.22 -20.03 30.32
N GLN A 157 -14.95 -20.16 29.94
CA GLN A 157 -14.04 -19.01 29.86
C GLN A 157 -14.46 -18.12 28.69
N TYR A 158 -14.69 -18.70 27.51
CA TYR A 158 -15.17 -17.94 26.35
C TYR A 158 -16.47 -17.19 26.65
N GLU A 159 -17.47 -17.86 27.24
CA GLU A 159 -18.73 -17.19 27.60
C GLU A 159 -18.52 -16.08 28.62
N ARG A 160 -17.66 -16.30 29.63
CA ARG A 160 -17.34 -15.30 30.65
C ARG A 160 -16.60 -14.09 30.08
N ASP A 161 -15.56 -14.32 29.28
CA ASP A 161 -14.77 -13.25 28.67
C ASP A 161 -15.68 -12.37 27.80
N ARG A 162 -16.69 -12.93 27.13
CA ARG A 162 -17.67 -12.18 26.33
C ARG A 162 -18.82 -11.56 27.14
N GLU A 163 -19.14 -12.09 28.32
CA GLU A 163 -20.06 -11.44 29.26
C GLU A 163 -19.39 -10.24 29.95
N ASP A 164 -18.08 -10.35 30.24
CA ASP A 164 -17.28 -9.32 30.91
C ASP A 164 -16.79 -8.24 29.92
N LEU A 165 -16.54 -8.59 28.64
CA LEU A 165 -16.27 -7.64 27.54
C LEU A 165 -17.58 -7.04 27.02
N ALA A 166 -18.07 -5.97 27.68
CA ALA A 166 -19.31 -5.25 27.33
C ALA A 166 -19.34 -4.61 25.92
N GLU A 167 -18.28 -4.78 25.13
CA GLU A 167 -18.06 -4.05 23.87
C GLU A 167 -18.25 -4.88 22.61
N MET A 168 -18.61 -6.17 22.67
CA MET A 168 -18.84 -6.97 21.46
C MET A 168 -20.28 -7.44 21.30
N ILE A 169 -20.73 -7.50 20.05
CA ILE A 169 -22.10 -7.90 19.69
C ILE A 169 -22.11 -9.25 18.96
N PRO A 170 -23.13 -10.09 19.16
CA PRO A 170 -23.21 -11.38 18.49
C PRO A 170 -23.46 -11.20 16.98
N VAL A 171 -22.77 -11.98 16.16
CA VAL A 171 -22.96 -12.02 14.70
C VAL A 171 -23.20 -13.46 14.23
N SER A 172 -23.99 -13.62 13.17
CA SER A 172 -24.28 -14.91 12.56
C SER A 172 -23.17 -15.37 11.63
N TYR A 173 -23.13 -16.65 11.31
CA TYR A 173 -22.14 -17.20 10.37
C TYR A 173 -22.16 -16.52 8.99
N ASN A 174 -23.33 -16.16 8.47
CA ASN A 174 -23.40 -15.45 7.18
C ASN A 174 -22.82 -14.03 7.28
N GLU A 175 -23.02 -13.36 8.41
CA GLU A 175 -22.44 -12.04 8.67
C GLU A 175 -20.92 -12.13 8.84
N VAL A 176 -20.41 -13.16 9.52
CA VAL A 176 -18.98 -13.48 9.59
C VAL A 176 -18.39 -13.64 8.19
N CYS A 177 -19.00 -14.48 7.34
CA CYS A 177 -18.56 -14.68 5.97
C CYS A 177 -18.54 -13.37 5.17
N TYR A 178 -19.58 -12.55 5.32
CA TYR A 178 -19.67 -11.25 4.66
C TYR A 178 -18.54 -10.30 5.09
N LEU A 179 -18.33 -10.14 6.40
CA LEU A 179 -17.31 -9.23 6.95
C LEU A 179 -15.89 -9.61 6.51
N ILE A 180 -15.54 -10.91 6.62
CA ILE A 180 -14.22 -11.44 6.23
C ILE A 180 -14.03 -11.35 4.71
N SER A 181 -15.05 -11.69 3.92
CA SER A 181 -14.93 -11.65 2.45
C SER A 181 -14.74 -10.23 1.94
N GLN A 182 -15.45 -9.25 2.50
CA GLN A 182 -15.27 -7.84 2.13
C GLN A 182 -13.86 -7.34 2.44
N ALA A 183 -13.32 -7.65 3.61
CA ALA A 183 -11.95 -7.28 3.97
C ALA A 183 -10.92 -7.95 3.05
N TYR A 184 -11.10 -9.25 2.76
CA TYR A 184 -10.23 -9.98 1.84
C TYR A 184 -10.29 -9.46 0.40
N GLU A 185 -11.48 -9.07 -0.09
CA GLU A 185 -11.64 -8.45 -1.41
C GLU A 185 -10.88 -7.12 -1.52
N LEU A 186 -10.76 -6.38 -0.42
CA LEU A 186 -9.93 -5.17 -0.37
C LEU A 186 -8.44 -5.52 -0.46
N ASN A 187 -7.96 -6.60 0.18
CA ASN A 187 -6.59 -7.06 -0.04
C ASN A 187 -6.33 -7.34 -1.53
N VAL A 188 -7.24 -8.08 -2.17
CA VAL A 188 -7.14 -8.40 -3.60
C VAL A 188 -7.15 -7.13 -4.45
N ARG A 189 -8.08 -6.21 -4.20
CA ARG A 189 -8.23 -4.97 -4.97
C ARG A 189 -7.00 -4.07 -4.86
N ASN A 190 -6.38 -4.02 -3.68
CA ASN A 190 -5.19 -3.23 -3.42
C ASN A 190 -3.88 -4.02 -3.64
N MET A 191 -3.99 -5.31 -4.01
CA MET A 191 -2.86 -6.24 -4.17
C MET A 191 -1.98 -6.35 -2.91
N THR A 192 -2.56 -6.19 -1.72
CA THR A 192 -1.88 -6.41 -0.44
C THR A 192 -1.97 -7.88 -0.02
N ARG A 193 -1.02 -8.32 0.81
CA ARG A 193 -1.00 -9.69 1.34
C ARG A 193 -1.98 -9.76 2.52
N PRO A 194 -2.99 -10.66 2.50
CA PRO A 194 -3.84 -10.88 3.67
C PRO A 194 -3.05 -11.61 4.76
N ALA A 195 -3.49 -11.51 6.02
CA ALA A 195 -2.87 -12.22 7.15
C ALA A 195 -2.71 -13.73 6.89
N LEU A 196 -1.67 -14.34 7.46
CA LEU A 196 -1.46 -15.78 7.36
C LEU A 196 -2.61 -16.57 8.01
N GLY A 197 -2.85 -17.79 7.52
CA GLY A 197 -3.89 -18.67 8.04
C GLY A 197 -5.05 -18.90 7.07
N LYS A 198 -4.88 -18.55 5.79
CA LYS A 198 -5.90 -18.78 4.75
C LYS A 198 -6.34 -20.23 4.68
N PHE A 199 -5.45 -21.17 4.96
CA PHE A 199 -5.81 -22.59 5.06
C PHE A 199 -6.94 -22.89 6.08
N LEU A 200 -7.15 -22.02 7.08
CA LEU A 200 -8.26 -22.08 8.04
C LEU A 200 -9.45 -21.21 7.62
N TYR A 201 -9.22 -19.95 7.25
CA TYR A 201 -10.29 -18.98 7.02
C TYR A 201 -10.85 -19.00 5.58
N GLN A 202 -10.28 -19.79 4.67
CA GLN A 202 -10.83 -19.99 3.32
C GLN A 202 -12.29 -20.47 3.33
N LYS A 203 -12.72 -21.15 4.40
CA LYS A 203 -14.13 -21.57 4.60
C LYS A 203 -15.13 -20.42 4.60
N TYR A 204 -14.70 -19.20 4.96
CA TYR A 204 -15.56 -18.01 4.95
C TYR A 204 -15.65 -17.36 3.57
N LEU A 205 -14.57 -17.42 2.79
CA LEU A 205 -14.44 -16.77 1.48
C LEU A 205 -15.27 -17.44 0.38
N GLY A 206 -15.66 -18.71 0.59
CA GLY A 206 -16.43 -19.51 -0.36
C GLY A 206 -17.94 -19.55 -0.12
N ASN A 207 -18.48 -18.73 0.79
CA ASN A 207 -19.91 -18.78 1.12
C ASN A 207 -20.75 -18.15 0.00
N GLU A 208 -21.53 -18.96 -0.71
CA GLU A 208 -22.40 -18.53 -1.81
C GLU A 208 -23.60 -17.67 -1.35
N LYS A 209 -23.93 -17.68 -0.05
CA LYS A 209 -25.05 -16.90 0.48
C LYS A 209 -24.62 -15.48 0.84
N ALA A 210 -24.68 -14.59 -0.15
CA ALA A 210 -24.54 -13.16 0.09
C ALA A 210 -25.69 -12.62 0.96
N LEU A 211 -25.37 -11.69 1.87
CA LEU A 211 -26.38 -10.90 2.57
C LEU A 211 -27.17 -10.08 1.57
N ASN A 212 -28.48 -9.96 1.77
CA ASN A 212 -29.27 -8.99 1.02
C ASN A 212 -29.13 -7.58 1.64
N ALA A 213 -29.53 -6.54 0.90
CA ALA A 213 -29.39 -5.15 1.32
C ALA A 213 -30.01 -4.82 2.69
N ARG A 214 -31.07 -5.53 3.09
CA ARG A 214 -31.69 -5.35 4.41
C ARG A 214 -30.85 -6.00 5.52
N GLU A 215 -30.33 -7.19 5.28
CA GLU A 215 -29.46 -7.89 6.25
C GLU A 215 -28.15 -7.13 6.45
N GLU A 216 -27.54 -6.64 5.37
CA GLU A 216 -26.36 -5.75 5.42
C GLU A 216 -26.65 -4.50 6.25
N TRP A 217 -27.81 -3.87 6.02
CA TRP A 217 -28.25 -2.71 6.76
C TRP A 217 -28.45 -3.01 8.26
N GLU A 218 -29.11 -4.12 8.60
CA GLU A 218 -29.31 -4.55 9.99
C GLU A 218 -27.97 -4.85 10.68
N LEU A 219 -27.02 -5.44 9.96
CA LEU A 219 -25.66 -5.68 10.44
C LEU A 219 -24.92 -4.37 10.74
N PHE A 220 -24.88 -3.43 9.79
CA PHE A 220 -24.16 -2.17 9.96
C PHE A 220 -24.76 -1.28 11.05
N ASN A 221 -26.08 -1.31 11.22
CA ASN A 221 -26.77 -0.61 12.30
C ASN A 221 -26.43 -1.17 13.69
N ARG A 222 -26.11 -2.48 13.78
CA ARG A 222 -25.66 -3.08 15.04
C ARG A 222 -24.17 -2.81 15.28
N LEU A 223 -23.35 -2.88 14.23
CA LEU A 223 -21.90 -2.67 14.28
C LEU A 223 -21.48 -1.19 14.34
N SER A 224 -22.43 -0.25 14.30
CA SER A 224 -22.15 1.18 14.40
C SER A 224 -22.76 1.75 15.69
N PRO A 225 -22.03 2.57 16.45
CA PRO A 225 -22.61 3.27 17.57
C PRO A 225 -23.56 4.36 17.05
N ARG A 226 -24.44 4.85 17.94
CA ARG A 226 -25.36 5.94 17.59
C ARG A 226 -24.62 7.28 17.58
N LEU A 227 -24.07 7.63 16.42
CA LEU A 227 -23.37 8.89 16.21
C LEU A 227 -24.33 10.09 16.17
N GLY A 228 -23.94 11.19 16.83
CA GLY A 228 -24.57 12.49 16.66
C GLY A 228 -24.22 13.13 15.29
N PRO A 229 -24.88 14.24 14.90
CA PRO A 229 -24.64 14.88 13.60
C PRO A 229 -23.17 15.27 13.34
N ARG A 230 -22.48 15.79 14.37
CA ARG A 230 -21.04 16.13 14.31
C ARG A 230 -20.20 14.88 14.02
N GLN A 231 -20.37 13.86 14.86
CA GLN A 231 -19.62 12.61 14.80
C GLN A 231 -19.86 11.87 13.49
N LEU A 232 -21.09 11.89 12.95
CA LEU A 232 -21.41 11.27 11.68
C LEU A 232 -20.66 11.91 10.50
N VAL A 233 -20.57 13.25 10.46
CA VAL A 233 -19.85 13.96 9.39
C VAL A 233 -18.33 13.82 9.55
N ASN A 234 -17.82 13.83 10.77
CA ASN A 234 -16.40 13.51 11.02
C ASN A 234 -16.06 12.07 10.62
N ALA A 235 -16.92 11.10 10.95
CA ALA A 235 -16.79 9.71 10.49
C ALA A 235 -16.84 9.63 8.96
N PHE A 236 -17.72 10.38 8.29
CA PHE A 236 -17.76 10.48 6.83
C PHE A 236 -16.41 10.89 6.23
N PHE A 237 -15.73 11.90 6.77
CA PHE A 237 -14.41 12.28 6.30
C PHE A 237 -13.36 11.18 6.51
N ARG A 238 -13.41 10.48 7.65
CA ARG A 238 -12.51 9.36 7.93
C ARG A 238 -12.69 8.23 6.91
N VAL A 239 -13.93 7.77 6.73
CA VAL A 239 -14.22 6.67 5.80
C VAL A 239 -14.01 7.07 4.34
N TRP A 240 -14.11 8.36 4.00
CA TRP A 240 -13.71 8.87 2.69
C TRP A 240 -12.19 8.75 2.51
N ARG A 241 -11.39 9.19 3.48
CA ARG A 241 -9.92 9.03 3.43
C ARG A 241 -9.54 7.55 3.25
N GLU A 242 -10.18 6.66 4.00
CA GLU A 242 -9.95 5.20 3.97
C GLU A 242 -10.56 4.51 2.74
N LYS A 243 -11.36 5.23 1.92
CA LYS A 243 -12.06 4.72 0.73
C LYS A 243 -13.01 3.57 1.05
N ASP A 244 -13.63 3.61 2.21
CA ASP A 244 -14.60 2.63 2.67
C ASP A 244 -16.00 2.92 2.12
N TRP A 245 -16.20 2.53 0.87
CA TRP A 245 -17.41 2.82 0.11
C TRP A 245 -18.66 2.15 0.69
N SER A 246 -18.50 0.97 1.29
CA SER A 246 -19.60 0.24 1.91
C SER A 246 -20.19 1.04 3.07
N TYR A 247 -19.33 1.62 3.93
CA TYR A 247 -19.82 2.46 5.02
C TYR A 247 -20.37 3.80 4.54
N ILE A 248 -19.73 4.44 3.56
CA ILE A 248 -20.24 5.68 2.95
C ILE A 248 -21.65 5.46 2.41
N SER A 249 -21.88 4.36 1.69
CA SER A 249 -23.20 3.99 1.17
C SER A 249 -24.24 3.78 2.27
N TYR A 250 -23.83 3.33 3.45
CA TYR A 250 -24.72 3.14 4.60
C TYR A 250 -25.12 4.46 5.29
N ILE A 251 -24.18 5.40 5.44
CA ILE A 251 -24.44 6.67 6.14
C ILE A 251 -24.99 7.79 5.24
N THR A 252 -25.05 7.57 3.92
CA THR A 252 -25.52 8.55 2.92
C THR A 252 -26.81 8.11 2.22
N SER A 253 -27.60 9.08 1.76
CA SER A 253 -28.72 8.80 0.87
C SER A 253 -28.22 8.31 -0.50
N GLY A 254 -28.97 7.44 -1.17
CA GLY A 254 -28.60 6.96 -2.50
C GLY A 254 -28.47 8.07 -3.56
N GLU A 255 -29.24 9.16 -3.42
CA GLU A 255 -29.13 10.34 -4.29
C GLU A 255 -27.81 11.08 -4.06
N PHE A 256 -27.40 11.25 -2.80
CA PHE A 256 -26.14 11.91 -2.48
C PHE A 256 -24.94 11.05 -2.86
N LEU A 257 -25.01 9.74 -2.63
CA LEU A 257 -23.98 8.80 -3.08
C LEU A 257 -23.73 8.91 -4.58
N ALA A 258 -24.80 8.98 -5.40
CA ALA A 258 -24.68 9.14 -6.85
C ALA A 258 -23.98 10.46 -7.26
N GLN A 259 -24.11 11.52 -6.46
CA GLN A 259 -23.41 12.80 -6.67
C GLN A 259 -21.93 12.75 -6.26
N LEU A 260 -21.59 11.94 -5.26
CA LEU A 260 -20.22 11.76 -4.78
C LEU A 260 -19.38 10.89 -5.73
N MET A 261 -19.99 9.88 -6.37
CA MET A 261 -19.29 8.92 -7.24
C MET A 261 -18.37 9.54 -8.32
N PRO A 262 -18.77 10.60 -9.05
CA PRO A 262 -17.88 11.25 -10.02
C PRO A 262 -16.67 11.94 -9.37
N LEU A 263 -16.82 12.51 -8.17
CA LEU A 263 -15.72 13.18 -7.46
C LEU A 263 -14.65 12.18 -7.02
N PHE A 264 -15.04 10.93 -6.75
CA PHE A 264 -14.12 9.84 -6.41
C PHE A 264 -13.29 9.32 -7.60
N SER A 265 -13.65 9.70 -8.84
CA SER A 265 -12.87 9.34 -10.03
C SER A 265 -11.64 10.23 -10.23
N VAL A 266 -11.61 11.37 -9.55
CA VAL A 266 -10.48 12.30 -9.51
C VAL A 266 -9.50 11.82 -8.44
N SER A 267 -8.20 11.84 -8.74
CA SER A 267 -7.14 11.62 -7.76
C SER A 267 -7.09 12.81 -6.79
N MET A 268 -8.05 12.83 -5.86
CA MET A 268 -8.18 13.80 -4.80
C MET A 268 -7.82 13.12 -3.49
N GLN A 269 -6.95 13.76 -2.73
CA GLN A 269 -6.47 13.25 -1.47
C GLN A 269 -6.96 14.16 -0.34
N LEU A 270 -7.80 13.63 0.54
CA LEU A 270 -8.30 14.37 1.68
C LEU A 270 -7.21 14.43 2.74
N ILE A 271 -6.69 15.63 2.99
CA ILE A 271 -5.66 15.89 4.00
C ILE A 271 -6.32 16.21 5.34
N GLU A 272 -7.30 17.10 5.33
CA GLU A 272 -8.06 17.51 6.52
C GLU A 272 -9.55 17.54 6.20
N GLY A 273 -10.37 17.12 7.16
CA GLY A 273 -11.82 17.23 7.09
C GLY A 273 -12.39 17.33 8.50
N GLN A 274 -12.95 18.48 8.84
CA GLN A 274 -13.37 18.79 10.21
C GLN A 274 -14.73 19.51 10.20
N VAL A 275 -15.59 19.12 11.14
CA VAL A 275 -16.82 19.87 11.44
C VAL A 275 -16.50 21.10 12.27
N GLU A 276 -16.96 22.27 11.81
CA GLU A 276 -16.83 23.54 12.52
C GLU A 276 -18.09 23.77 13.37
N GLU A 277 -19.27 23.83 12.74
CA GLU A 277 -20.54 24.17 13.42
C GLU A 277 -21.65 23.15 13.14
N VAL A 278 -22.56 22.99 14.10
CA VAL A 278 -23.73 22.10 13.98
C VAL A 278 -24.99 22.81 14.46
N TYR A 279 -26.00 22.84 13.58
CA TYR A 279 -27.35 23.32 13.88
C TYR A 279 -28.32 22.15 13.75
N ALA A 280 -28.66 21.52 14.88
CA ALA A 280 -29.50 20.33 14.91
C ALA A 280 -30.86 20.58 15.55
N SER A 281 -31.88 19.95 14.97
CA SER A 281 -33.22 19.79 15.53
C SER A 281 -33.47 18.31 15.87
N ARG A 282 -34.71 17.92 16.18
CA ARG A 282 -35.03 16.50 16.49
C ARG A 282 -34.98 15.58 15.27
N THR A 283 -35.26 16.14 14.09
CA THR A 283 -35.46 15.40 12.83
C THR A 283 -34.41 15.77 11.77
N ASP A 284 -33.92 17.00 11.80
CA ASP A 284 -33.05 17.56 10.76
C ASP A 284 -31.84 18.25 11.38
N ALA A 285 -30.67 18.16 10.75
CA ALA A 285 -29.48 18.87 11.17
C ALA A 285 -28.74 19.46 9.96
N ARG A 286 -28.11 20.61 10.18
CA ARG A 286 -27.18 21.26 9.25
C ARG A 286 -25.80 21.30 9.88
N VAL A 287 -24.81 20.78 9.17
CA VAL A 287 -23.44 20.63 9.67
C VAL A 287 -22.52 21.39 8.73
N TYR A 288 -21.86 22.41 9.25
CA TYR A 288 -20.86 23.19 8.52
C TYR A 288 -19.49 22.60 8.80
N SER A 289 -18.71 22.44 7.74
CA SER A 289 -17.43 21.75 7.78
C SER A 289 -16.47 22.36 6.79
N ARG A 290 -15.20 22.08 7.04
CA ARG A 290 -14.09 22.53 6.22
C ARG A 290 -13.25 21.33 5.83
N THR A 291 -12.78 21.33 4.59
CA THR A 291 -11.82 20.36 4.11
C THR A 291 -10.58 21.05 3.52
N VAL A 292 -9.46 20.34 3.61
CA VAL A 292 -8.24 20.65 2.88
C VAL A 292 -7.90 19.39 2.08
N SER A 293 -7.70 19.57 0.78
CA SER A 293 -7.44 18.48 -0.14
C SER A 293 -6.32 18.80 -1.10
N LEU A 294 -5.62 17.76 -1.55
CA LEU A 294 -4.61 17.85 -2.58
C LEU A 294 -5.16 17.27 -3.88
N GLN A 295 -5.05 18.03 -4.96
CA GLN A 295 -5.39 17.60 -6.30
C GLN A 295 -4.30 18.12 -7.25
N GLU A 296 -3.58 17.21 -7.94
CA GLU A 296 -2.56 17.57 -8.93
C GLU A 296 -1.49 18.55 -8.42
N ARG A 297 -1.04 18.37 -7.15
CA ARG A 297 -0.09 19.23 -6.42
C ARG A 297 -0.61 20.63 -6.06
N GLU A 298 -1.89 20.90 -6.31
CA GLU A 298 -2.56 22.10 -5.83
C GLU A 298 -3.41 21.80 -4.60
N CYS A 299 -3.29 22.67 -3.59
CA CYS A 299 -4.04 22.56 -2.36
C CYS A 299 -5.34 23.36 -2.47
N TYR A 300 -6.46 22.72 -2.14
CA TYR A 300 -7.77 23.34 -2.13
C TYR A 300 -8.38 23.30 -0.75
N LYS A 301 -8.83 24.47 -0.28
CA LYS A 301 -9.71 24.60 0.88
C LYS A 301 -11.14 24.67 0.36
N GLU A 302 -12.01 23.81 0.90
CA GLU A 302 -13.43 23.85 0.61
C GLU A 302 -14.23 24.01 1.90
N GLU A 303 -15.29 24.81 1.84
CA GLU A 303 -16.30 24.90 2.90
C GLU A 303 -17.55 24.17 2.41
N LEU A 304 -18.00 23.22 3.22
CA LEU A 304 -19.09 22.31 2.89
C LEU A 304 -20.19 22.42 3.94
N VAL A 305 -21.43 22.34 3.50
CA VAL A 305 -22.58 22.15 4.38
C VAL A 305 -23.25 20.80 4.08
N PHE A 306 -23.40 20.00 5.13
CA PHE A 306 -24.12 18.73 5.08
C PHE A 306 -25.50 18.88 5.70
N TYR A 307 -26.51 18.34 5.02
CA TYR A 307 -27.87 18.24 5.51
C TYR A 307 -28.10 16.80 5.95
N LEU A 308 -28.49 16.63 7.20
CA LEU A 308 -28.73 15.33 7.81
C LEU A 308 -30.19 15.20 8.19
N THR A 309 -30.76 14.01 7.96
CA THR A 309 -32.12 13.66 8.38
C THR A 309 -32.08 12.45 9.29
N ARG A 310 -32.95 12.43 10.29
CA ARG A 310 -33.05 11.33 11.23
C ARG A 310 -34.01 10.29 10.70
N LYS A 311 -33.51 9.09 10.41
CA LYS A 311 -34.33 7.94 10.03
C LYS A 311 -34.75 7.14 11.25
N ASN A 312 -36.01 6.72 11.29
CA ASN A 312 -36.54 5.90 12.39
C ASN A 312 -35.74 4.60 12.52
N GLY A 313 -35.12 4.38 13.68
CA GLY A 313 -34.33 3.17 13.97
C GLY A 313 -32.90 3.15 13.43
N HIS A 314 -32.48 4.16 12.65
CA HIS A 314 -31.20 4.22 11.93
C HIS A 314 -30.22 5.29 12.46
N GLY A 315 -30.72 6.20 13.30
CA GLY A 315 -29.94 7.38 13.66
C GLY A 315 -29.98 8.44 12.56
N TRP A 316 -28.89 9.20 12.42
CA TRP A 316 -28.76 10.25 11.43
C TRP A 316 -28.25 9.69 10.10
N GLU A 317 -28.72 10.23 8.99
CA GLU A 317 -28.24 9.96 7.63
C GLU A 317 -27.89 11.28 6.95
N ILE A 318 -26.81 11.31 6.17
CA ILE A 318 -26.43 12.45 5.35
C ILE A 318 -27.28 12.41 4.07
N SER A 319 -28.26 13.31 3.97
CA SER A 319 -29.19 13.36 2.85
C SER A 319 -28.64 14.14 1.66
N GLN A 320 -27.84 15.17 1.90
CA GLN A 320 -27.27 16.06 0.88
C GLN A 320 -26.00 16.74 1.39
N GLY A 321 -25.09 17.10 0.49
CA GLY A 321 -23.95 17.99 0.73
C GLY A 321 -23.88 19.08 -0.33
N GLU A 322 -23.55 20.29 0.08
CA GLU A 322 -23.37 21.45 -0.80
C GLU A 322 -22.03 22.11 -0.52
N ARG A 323 -21.29 22.44 -1.60
CA ARG A 323 -20.04 23.20 -1.49
C ARG A 323 -20.34 24.68 -1.54
N LEU A 324 -20.04 25.37 -0.46
CA LEU A 324 -20.25 26.81 -0.29
C LEU A 324 -19.13 27.62 -0.95
N SER A 325 -17.88 27.19 -0.77
CA SER A 325 -16.70 27.85 -1.34
C SER A 325 -15.64 26.81 -1.72
N ARG A 326 -14.83 27.17 -2.72
CA ARG A 326 -13.59 26.46 -3.07
C ARG A 326 -12.54 27.50 -3.38
N GLU A 327 -11.45 27.45 -2.64
CA GLU A 327 -10.33 28.37 -2.81
C GLU A 327 -9.06 27.56 -3.02
N ASN A 328 -8.24 27.97 -3.99
CA ASN A 328 -6.87 27.47 -4.08
C ASN A 328 -6.08 28.11 -2.94
N VAL A 329 -5.51 27.28 -2.07
CA VAL A 329 -4.76 27.75 -0.91
C VAL A 329 -3.43 28.29 -1.40
N ASN A 330 -3.19 29.58 -1.17
CA ASN A 330 -1.92 30.21 -1.50
C ASN A 330 -0.75 29.39 -0.93
N ALA A 331 0.31 29.20 -1.72
CA ALA A 331 1.55 28.54 -1.31
C ALA A 331 2.16 29.12 -0.02
N LEU A 332 1.88 30.39 0.31
CA LEU A 332 2.38 31.06 1.51
C LEU A 332 1.46 30.95 2.74
N SER A 333 0.29 30.31 2.61
CA SER A 333 -0.67 30.18 3.72
C SER A 333 -0.19 29.18 4.77
N GLU A 334 -0.39 29.48 6.05
CA GLU A 334 -0.12 28.56 7.17
C GLU A 334 -1.03 27.33 7.15
N VAL A 335 -2.18 27.40 6.46
CA VAL A 335 -3.09 26.26 6.27
C VAL A 335 -2.73 25.44 5.03
N ASN A 336 -1.69 25.84 4.30
CA ASN A 336 -1.20 25.04 3.20
C ASN A 336 -0.31 23.93 3.77
N PRO A 337 -0.66 22.64 3.63
CA PRO A 337 0.22 21.55 4.04
C PRO A 337 1.58 21.59 3.30
N LEU A 338 1.67 22.27 2.15
CA LEU A 338 2.92 22.50 1.43
C LEU A 338 3.87 23.48 2.14
N ASN A 339 3.38 24.33 3.04
CA ASN A 339 4.16 25.34 3.77
C ASN A 339 4.16 25.11 5.29
N THR A 340 3.35 24.18 5.77
CA THR A 340 3.43 23.73 7.16
C THR A 340 4.70 22.91 7.31
N LYS A 341 5.60 23.41 8.13
CA LYS A 341 6.83 22.70 8.45
C LYS A 341 6.63 21.83 9.68
N VAL A 342 7.23 20.66 9.64
CA VAL A 342 7.27 19.70 10.74
C VAL A 342 8.72 19.32 11.02
N PHE A 343 8.97 18.93 12.26
CA PHE A 343 10.26 18.41 12.69
C PHE A 343 10.24 16.90 12.60
N CYS A 344 11.26 16.35 11.96
CA CYS A 344 11.42 14.92 11.76
C CYS A 344 12.76 14.46 12.31
N ARG A 345 12.79 13.26 12.91
CA ARG A 345 14.04 12.57 13.22
C ARG A 345 13.97 11.13 12.73
N VAL A 346 15.02 10.72 12.03
CA VAL A 346 15.17 9.41 11.43
C VAL A 346 16.14 8.59 12.27
N TYR A 347 15.76 7.34 12.52
CA TYR A 347 16.54 6.36 13.24
C TYR A 347 16.66 5.06 12.44
N GLU A 348 17.76 4.37 12.65
CA GLU A 348 17.95 2.98 12.20
C GLU A 348 17.63 2.05 13.36
N ILE A 349 16.78 1.06 13.10
CA ILE A 349 16.32 0.08 14.09
C ILE A 349 17.43 -0.95 14.27
N ILE A 350 17.91 -1.10 15.51
CA ILE A 350 18.92 -2.10 15.87
C ILE A 350 18.22 -3.37 16.36
N ASP A 351 17.21 -3.18 17.20
CA ASP A 351 16.36 -4.25 17.74
C ASP A 351 14.90 -3.82 17.68
N LEU A 352 14.10 -4.62 16.98
CA LEU A 352 12.69 -4.33 16.74
C LEU A 352 11.84 -4.64 17.98
N ASP A 353 12.16 -5.71 18.72
CA ASP A 353 11.37 -6.16 19.87
C ASP A 353 11.50 -5.14 21.01
N ASP A 354 12.73 -4.71 21.31
CA ASP A 354 12.99 -3.68 22.33
C ASP A 354 12.38 -2.32 21.96
N LEU A 355 12.37 -1.98 20.66
CA LEU A 355 11.70 -0.78 20.18
C LEU A 355 10.21 -0.84 20.52
N PHE A 356 9.52 -1.93 20.19
CA PHE A 356 8.10 -2.06 20.48
C PHE A 356 7.79 -2.04 21.98
N GLU A 357 8.61 -2.69 22.82
CA GLU A 357 8.47 -2.58 24.28
C GLU A 357 8.60 -1.13 24.78
N THR A 358 9.47 -0.34 24.16
CA THR A 358 9.63 1.09 24.48
C THR A 358 8.41 1.89 24.03
N LEU A 359 7.91 1.62 22.83
CA LEU A 359 6.76 2.32 22.26
C LEU A 359 5.46 2.01 23.00
N GLU A 360 5.28 0.81 23.54
CA GLU A 360 4.13 0.43 24.38
C GLU A 360 4.00 1.29 25.65
N ARG A 361 5.07 1.96 26.10
CA ARG A 361 5.04 2.88 27.24
C ARG A 361 4.40 4.24 26.91
N ILE A 362 4.13 4.51 25.63
CA ILE A 362 3.56 5.78 25.17
C ILE A 362 2.02 5.69 25.23
N ASP A 363 1.43 6.49 26.13
CA ASP A 363 -0.02 6.62 26.22
C ASP A 363 -0.63 7.23 24.94
N ASN A 364 -1.88 6.83 24.63
CA ASN A 364 -2.66 7.35 23.49
C ASN A 364 -1.99 7.18 22.11
N MET A 365 -1.08 6.21 21.99
CA MET A 365 -0.51 5.79 20.71
C MET A 365 -1.45 4.79 20.02
N ARG A 366 -1.71 5.01 18.73
CA ARG A 366 -2.53 4.11 17.91
C ARG A 366 -1.91 3.89 16.54
N GLN A 367 -2.06 2.69 15.99
CA GLN A 367 -1.75 2.44 14.59
C GLN A 367 -2.79 3.10 13.68
N VAL A 368 -2.35 3.93 12.74
CA VAL A 368 -3.18 4.66 11.77
C VAL A 368 -3.25 3.95 10.43
N GLU A 369 -2.13 3.44 9.93
CA GLU A 369 -2.01 2.84 8.59
C GLU A 369 -0.91 1.78 8.59
N GLU A 370 -1.03 0.75 7.74
CA GLU A 370 0.06 -0.18 7.45
C GLU A 370 0.75 0.25 6.15
N LEU A 371 2.08 0.31 6.20
CA LEU A 371 2.94 0.59 5.05
C LEU A 371 3.43 -0.73 4.45
N PRO A 372 3.86 -0.75 3.17
CA PRO A 372 4.34 -1.98 2.53
C PRO A 372 5.39 -2.77 3.32
N TYR A 373 6.19 -2.10 4.16
CA TYR A 373 7.20 -2.74 5.01
C TYR A 373 7.13 -2.29 6.48
N GLY A 374 6.00 -1.79 6.96
CA GLY A 374 5.89 -1.44 8.36
C GLY A 374 4.58 -0.77 8.75
N ILE A 375 4.60 0.05 9.79
CA ILE A 375 3.41 0.60 10.42
C ILE A 375 3.56 2.09 10.68
N HIS A 376 2.48 2.82 10.45
CA HIS A 376 2.32 4.20 10.88
C HIS A 376 1.49 4.24 12.15
N MET A 377 2.07 4.77 13.22
CA MET A 377 1.45 5.03 14.51
C MET A 377 1.32 6.53 14.76
N ARG A 378 0.33 6.93 15.55
CA ARG A 378 0.04 8.32 15.91
C ARG A 378 -0.29 8.45 17.37
N VAL A 379 0.25 9.48 18.00
CA VAL A 379 0.00 9.87 19.39
C VAL A 379 -0.88 11.13 19.38
N THR A 380 -1.99 11.13 20.13
CA THR A 380 -2.95 12.25 20.19
C THR A 380 -3.19 12.76 21.61
N TYR A 381 -3.60 14.03 21.73
CA TYR A 381 -3.91 14.67 23.02
C TYR A 381 -5.23 14.19 23.65
N GLU A 382 -6.18 13.72 22.83
CA GLU A 382 -7.54 13.35 23.25
C GLU A 382 -7.89 11.91 22.84
N GLU A 383 -8.79 11.29 23.59
CA GLU A 383 -9.40 9.99 23.25
C GLU A 383 -10.34 10.14 22.04
N ASP A 384 -10.40 9.12 21.16
CA ASP A 384 -11.15 9.15 19.90
C ASP A 384 -12.68 9.09 20.14
N ASP A 385 -13.33 10.25 20.29
CA ASP A 385 -14.78 10.39 20.45
C ASP A 385 -15.49 10.88 19.17
N PHE A 386 -14.75 11.00 18.06
CA PHE A 386 -15.19 11.55 16.77
C PHE A 386 -15.76 12.98 16.81
N ASN A 387 -15.54 13.76 17.86
CA ASN A 387 -15.83 15.20 17.84
C ASN A 387 -14.80 15.98 17.02
N GLN A 388 -13.62 15.40 16.84
CA GLN A 388 -12.63 15.79 15.86
C GLN A 388 -12.73 14.91 14.60
N GLY A 389 -12.46 15.49 13.45
CA GLY A 389 -12.52 14.85 12.16
C GLY A 389 -11.16 14.27 11.76
N VAL A 390 -10.90 14.23 10.45
CA VAL A 390 -9.60 13.84 9.92
C VAL A 390 -8.67 15.05 10.06
N THR A 391 -7.75 14.99 11.01
CA THR A 391 -6.73 16.04 11.21
C THR A 391 -5.33 15.42 11.18
N MET A 392 -4.41 16.10 10.49
CA MET A 392 -2.98 15.77 10.50
C MET A 392 -2.19 16.61 11.50
N LEU A 393 -2.70 17.79 11.87
CA LEU A 393 -2.00 18.76 12.72
C LEU A 393 -2.74 18.99 14.03
N THR A 394 -4.04 19.27 13.93
CA THR A 394 -4.88 19.60 15.09
C THR A 394 -5.10 18.36 15.96
N GLY A 395 -4.62 18.39 17.21
CA GLY A 395 -4.79 17.30 18.19
C GLY A 395 -3.75 16.17 18.10
N VAL A 396 -2.79 16.25 17.16
CA VAL A 396 -1.71 15.26 16.99
C VAL A 396 -0.45 15.71 17.74
N ILE A 397 0.09 14.83 18.59
CA ILE A 397 1.34 15.04 19.32
C ILE A 397 2.52 14.66 18.43
N ALA A 398 2.50 13.44 17.88
CA ALA A 398 3.50 12.95 16.96
C ALA A 398 2.96 11.80 16.09
N ASP A 399 3.56 11.66 14.92
CA ASP A 399 3.48 10.47 14.08
C ASP A 399 4.78 9.67 14.21
N LEU A 400 4.67 8.37 14.45
CA LEU A 400 5.79 7.44 14.55
C LEU A 400 5.64 6.40 13.44
N ILE A 401 6.63 6.32 12.57
CA ILE A 401 6.56 5.51 11.36
C ILE A 401 7.70 4.50 11.41
N VAL A 402 7.36 3.23 11.59
CA VAL A 402 8.31 2.12 11.50
C VAL A 402 8.18 1.57 10.09
N ASN A 403 9.23 1.56 9.29
CA ASN A 403 9.19 1.07 7.90
C ASN A 403 10.51 0.38 7.55
N GLY A 404 10.48 -0.94 7.41
CA GLY A 404 11.67 -1.77 7.26
C GLY A 404 12.59 -1.65 8.47
N GLU A 405 13.82 -1.20 8.23
CA GLU A 405 14.85 -0.99 9.26
C GLU A 405 14.89 0.46 9.76
N GLU A 406 13.89 1.28 9.42
CA GLU A 406 13.84 2.72 9.73
C GLU A 406 12.70 3.05 10.71
N LEU A 407 12.97 3.90 11.69
CA LEU A 407 11.96 4.59 12.51
C LEU A 407 12.03 6.09 12.23
N VAL A 408 10.91 6.69 11.86
CA VAL A 408 10.78 8.13 11.62
C VAL A 408 9.77 8.70 12.60
N ILE A 409 10.19 9.68 13.39
CA ILE A 409 9.30 10.44 14.27
C ILE A 409 9.07 11.81 13.68
N VAL A 410 7.81 12.18 13.50
CA VAL A 410 7.36 13.45 12.93
C VAL A 410 6.48 14.17 13.95
N THR A 411 6.76 15.46 14.19
CA THR A 411 5.92 16.29 15.07
C THR A 411 5.92 17.75 14.61
N SER A 412 4.88 18.48 15.00
CA SER A 412 4.80 19.93 14.78
C SER A 412 5.61 20.73 15.81
N ASP A 413 6.00 20.11 16.93
CA ASP A 413 6.66 20.78 18.06
C ASP A 413 8.03 20.16 18.36
N PHE A 414 9.10 20.96 18.25
CA PHE A 414 10.47 20.49 18.45
C PHE A 414 10.78 19.96 19.87
N PRO A 415 10.33 20.61 20.96
CA PRO A 415 10.41 20.04 22.31
C PRO A 415 9.83 18.62 22.39
N THR A 416 8.65 18.40 21.82
CA THR A 416 8.02 17.07 21.75
C THR A 416 8.92 16.05 21.04
N LEU A 417 9.59 16.44 19.94
CA LEU A 417 10.56 15.57 19.24
C LEU A 417 11.72 15.16 20.15
N MET A 418 12.21 16.09 20.98
CA MET A 418 13.28 15.81 21.93
C MET A 418 12.82 14.90 23.07
N ASP A 419 11.57 15.03 23.54
CA ASP A 419 11.01 14.13 24.55
C ASP A 419 10.98 12.68 24.04
N PHE A 420 10.53 12.45 22.80
CA PHE A 420 10.60 11.12 22.17
C PHE A 420 12.04 10.62 22.00
N HIS A 421 12.96 11.51 21.61
CA HIS A 421 14.36 11.12 21.52
C HIS A 421 14.94 10.70 22.87
N HIS A 422 14.63 11.45 23.93
CA HIS A 422 15.07 11.08 25.27
C HIS A 422 14.46 9.75 25.71
N LEU A 423 13.18 9.51 25.43
CA LEU A 423 12.53 8.22 25.70
C LEU A 423 13.30 7.06 25.05
N LEU A 424 13.64 7.18 23.77
CA LEU A 424 14.35 6.15 23.00
C LEU A 424 15.81 5.96 23.43
N MET A 425 16.46 7.00 23.96
CA MET A 425 17.88 6.98 24.34
C MET A 425 18.12 6.71 25.83
N CYS A 426 17.06 6.54 26.64
CA CYS A 426 17.17 6.36 28.09
C CYS A 426 17.48 4.93 28.53
N ASP A 427 17.17 3.92 27.71
CA ASP A 427 17.40 2.52 28.04
C ASP A 427 18.87 2.12 27.79
N ALA A 428 19.38 1.20 28.62
CA ALA A 428 20.80 0.82 28.63
C ALA A 428 21.25 0.02 27.39
N GLU A 429 20.28 -0.50 26.64
CA GLU A 429 20.45 -1.14 25.33
C GLU A 429 19.80 -0.21 24.29
N GLU A 430 20.58 0.18 23.27
CA GLU A 430 20.12 1.09 22.22
C GLU A 430 19.24 0.31 21.24
N SER A 431 17.91 0.44 21.36
CA SER A 431 16.95 -0.17 20.41
C SER A 431 17.02 0.48 19.03
N VAL A 432 17.45 1.74 18.97
CA VAL A 432 17.59 2.51 17.73
C VAL A 432 18.85 3.38 17.76
N SER A 433 19.42 3.65 16.58
CA SER A 433 20.50 4.62 16.40
C SER A 433 20.03 5.83 15.59
N SER A 434 20.39 7.04 16.01
CA SER A 434 19.99 8.25 15.30
C SER A 434 20.77 8.41 13.99
N ARG A 435 20.05 8.56 12.87
CA ARG A 435 20.62 8.83 11.54
C ARG A 435 20.66 10.32 11.21
N GLY A 436 19.53 11.01 11.38
CA GLY A 436 19.42 12.41 10.99
C GLY A 436 18.21 13.13 11.60
N GLU A 437 18.28 14.45 11.67
CA GLU A 437 17.20 15.35 12.06
C GLU A 437 16.95 16.35 10.93
N TYR A 438 15.68 16.57 10.62
CA TYR A 438 15.25 17.34 9.46
C TYR A 438 14.06 18.25 9.82
N GLU A 439 13.96 19.38 9.12
CA GLU A 439 12.79 20.25 9.13
C GLU A 439 12.22 20.23 7.71
N VAL A 440 11.13 19.50 7.50
CA VAL A 440 10.57 19.23 6.17
C VAL A 440 9.14 19.76 6.05
N ASN A 441 8.61 19.80 4.84
CA ASN A 441 7.21 20.15 4.66
C ASN A 441 6.30 18.93 4.95
N MET A 442 5.03 19.18 5.23
CA MET A 442 4.09 18.10 5.53
C MET A 442 3.81 17.18 4.32
N LEU A 443 3.99 17.67 3.09
CA LEU A 443 3.85 16.86 1.88
C LEU A 443 4.96 15.81 1.78
N THR A 444 6.20 16.09 2.22
CA THR A 444 7.29 15.11 2.28
C THR A 444 6.85 13.90 3.10
N VAL A 445 6.32 14.18 4.29
CA VAL A 445 5.78 13.16 5.19
C VAL A 445 4.61 12.45 4.55
N TYR A 446 3.73 13.17 3.85
CA TYR A 446 2.60 12.59 3.14
C TYR A 446 3.04 11.61 2.04
N SER A 447 4.01 12.00 1.21
CA SER A 447 4.58 11.16 0.17
C SER A 447 5.21 9.90 0.74
N TYR A 448 5.90 10.01 1.87
CA TYR A 448 6.42 8.84 2.59
C TYR A 448 5.30 7.93 3.13
N LEU A 449 4.34 8.51 3.88
CA LEU A 449 3.18 7.80 4.44
C LEU A 449 2.30 7.13 3.39
N SER A 450 2.25 7.66 2.17
CA SER A 450 1.51 7.02 1.07
C SER A 450 2.13 5.69 0.60
N GLY A 451 3.19 5.19 1.26
CA GLY A 451 3.86 3.93 0.94
C GLY A 451 4.58 3.98 -0.41
N GLN A 452 4.87 5.19 -0.90
CA GLN A 452 5.50 5.41 -2.21
C GLN A 452 7.02 5.28 -2.18
N TYR A 453 7.65 5.31 -1.00
CA TYR A 453 9.10 5.29 -0.84
C TYR A 453 9.49 4.37 0.31
N LEU A 454 10.64 3.70 0.16
CA LEU A 454 11.15 2.77 1.17
C LEU A 454 11.82 3.49 2.34
N TYR A 455 12.65 4.51 2.03
CA TYR A 455 13.37 5.31 3.02
C TYR A 455 12.88 6.76 3.03
N PHE A 456 12.85 7.37 4.22
CA PHE A 456 12.40 8.76 4.36
C PHE A 456 13.36 9.76 3.72
N GLU A 457 14.66 9.51 3.84
CA GLU A 457 15.69 10.36 3.25
C GLU A 457 15.62 10.40 1.71
N ASP A 458 15.08 9.37 1.06
CA ASP A 458 14.83 9.37 -0.39
C ASP A 458 13.76 10.40 -0.78
N VAL A 459 12.77 10.62 0.10
CA VAL A 459 11.72 11.62 -0.10
C VAL A 459 12.26 13.03 0.08
N ILE A 460 13.18 13.21 1.06
CA ILE A 460 13.87 14.48 1.26
C ILE A 460 14.75 14.81 0.05
N ALA A 461 15.52 13.83 -0.44
CA ALA A 461 16.33 13.99 -1.65
C ALA A 461 15.45 14.37 -2.86
N ALA A 462 14.25 13.80 -2.98
CA ALA A 462 13.29 14.14 -4.02
C ALA A 462 12.79 15.59 -3.95
N GLU A 463 12.71 16.20 -2.76
CA GLU A 463 12.35 17.62 -2.59
C GLU A 463 13.50 18.58 -2.87
N GLU A 464 14.71 18.24 -2.42
CA GLU A 464 15.90 19.01 -2.81
C GLU A 464 16.08 19.01 -4.34
N ASP A 465 15.66 17.93 -5.01
CA ASP A 465 15.59 17.84 -6.47
C ASP A 465 14.38 18.54 -7.12
N ASP A 466 13.29 18.88 -6.40
CA ASP A 466 12.22 19.75 -6.92
C ASP A 466 12.69 21.22 -7.06
N LEU A 467 13.73 21.61 -6.30
CA LEU A 467 14.49 22.85 -6.51
C LEU A 467 15.57 22.70 -7.60
N MET A 468 15.81 21.49 -8.09
CA MET A 468 16.77 21.20 -9.15
C MET A 468 16.07 21.11 -10.51
N PRO A 469 16.62 21.74 -11.56
CA PRO A 469 16.02 21.75 -12.89
C PRO A 469 16.28 20.45 -13.65
N GLU A 470 15.96 19.29 -13.06
CA GLU A 470 15.78 18.04 -13.79
C GLU A 470 14.28 17.83 -14.09
N ASP A 471 13.83 18.70 -14.98
CA ASP A 471 13.08 18.31 -16.16
C ASP A 471 11.69 17.68 -16.00
N GLY A 472 11.08 17.62 -14.82
CA GLY A 472 9.72 17.06 -14.65
C GLY A 472 9.54 15.63 -15.20
N MET A 473 10.65 14.96 -15.51
CA MET A 473 10.78 13.71 -16.26
C MET A 473 11.31 12.61 -15.32
N ARG A 474 10.75 12.57 -14.11
CA ARG A 474 11.08 11.58 -13.08
C ARG A 474 10.70 10.19 -13.57
N PHE A 475 11.61 9.23 -13.50
CA PHE A 475 11.31 7.84 -13.88
C PHE A 475 10.91 7.06 -12.64
N ILE A 476 9.61 7.06 -12.37
CA ILE A 476 9.01 6.37 -11.23
C ILE A 476 8.91 4.89 -11.61
N THR A 477 9.20 4.00 -10.67
CA THR A 477 9.08 2.56 -10.82
C THR A 477 8.18 2.01 -9.73
N THR A 478 7.22 1.18 -10.10
CA THR A 478 6.40 0.41 -9.16
C THR A 478 6.76 -1.06 -9.27
N ARG A 479 7.03 -1.70 -8.14
CA ARG A 479 7.42 -3.10 -8.06
C ARG A 479 6.27 -3.96 -7.56
N TYR A 480 6.18 -5.15 -8.14
CA TYR A 480 5.21 -6.18 -7.75
C TYR A 480 5.88 -7.54 -7.63
N LEU A 481 5.42 -8.35 -6.68
CA LEU A 481 5.69 -9.78 -6.64
C LEU A 481 4.68 -10.53 -7.52
N ILE A 482 5.14 -11.58 -8.21
CA ILE A 482 4.33 -12.35 -9.16
C ILE A 482 3.83 -13.64 -8.51
N LYS A 483 2.50 -13.77 -8.38
CA LYS A 483 1.81 -15.00 -7.96
C LYS A 483 1.51 -15.91 -9.13
N GLU A 484 1.21 -15.36 -10.32
CA GLU A 484 0.86 -16.13 -11.51
C GLU A 484 1.54 -15.60 -12.78
N ARG A 485 2.74 -16.13 -13.05
CA ARG A 485 3.62 -15.64 -14.13
C ARG A 485 3.00 -15.66 -15.51
N ASP A 486 2.26 -16.71 -15.86
CA ASP A 486 1.71 -16.88 -17.20
C ASP A 486 0.69 -15.79 -17.56
N GLN A 487 -0.14 -15.38 -16.59
CA GLN A 487 -1.11 -14.30 -16.79
C GLN A 487 -0.43 -12.94 -16.89
N VAL A 488 0.55 -12.66 -16.03
CA VAL A 488 1.35 -11.43 -16.09
C VAL A 488 2.06 -11.33 -17.44
N MET A 489 2.67 -12.41 -17.90
CA MET A 489 3.31 -12.48 -19.22
C MET A 489 2.33 -12.27 -20.37
N ALA A 490 1.16 -12.91 -20.31
CA ALA A 490 0.12 -12.70 -21.31
C ALA A 490 -0.31 -11.22 -21.36
N ARG A 491 -0.42 -10.56 -20.20
CA ARG A 491 -0.77 -9.14 -20.12
C ARG A 491 0.31 -8.24 -20.71
N ILE A 492 1.58 -8.43 -20.32
CA ILE A 492 2.70 -7.67 -20.89
C ILE A 492 2.76 -7.85 -22.41
N ASN A 493 2.57 -9.07 -22.91
CA ASN A 493 2.58 -9.36 -24.34
C ASN A 493 1.44 -8.66 -25.11
N GLN A 494 0.30 -8.37 -24.47
CA GLN A 494 -0.79 -7.59 -25.08
C GLN A 494 -0.48 -6.09 -25.13
N LEU A 495 0.31 -5.59 -24.17
CA LEU A 495 0.60 -4.17 -23.99
C LEU A 495 1.86 -3.74 -24.73
N LYS A 496 2.87 -4.61 -24.79
CA LYS A 496 4.20 -4.28 -25.34
C LYS A 496 4.13 -3.92 -26.82
N ASN A 497 5.03 -3.03 -27.19
CA ASN A 497 5.35 -2.69 -28.57
C ASN A 497 6.77 -3.13 -28.95
N MET A 498 7.67 -3.20 -27.96
CA MET A 498 9.06 -3.62 -28.13
C MET A 498 9.47 -4.53 -26.97
N GLN A 499 10.40 -5.45 -27.23
CA GLN A 499 11.02 -6.33 -26.24
C GLN A 499 12.55 -6.30 -26.42
N VAL A 500 13.26 -6.30 -25.30
CA VAL A 500 14.71 -6.42 -25.21
C VAL A 500 15.02 -7.53 -24.20
N ASP A 501 15.71 -8.57 -24.65
CA ASP A 501 16.23 -9.61 -23.75
C ASP A 501 17.61 -9.16 -23.25
N ILE A 502 17.77 -8.99 -21.93
CA ILE A 502 19.01 -8.48 -21.32
C ILE A 502 19.88 -9.61 -20.78
N SER A 503 19.27 -10.66 -20.22
CA SER A 503 19.96 -11.85 -19.74
C SER A 503 19.01 -13.05 -19.67
N ASP A 504 19.55 -14.25 -19.37
CA ASP A 504 18.73 -15.45 -19.11
C ASP A 504 17.68 -15.26 -17.98
N ASN A 505 17.86 -14.25 -17.12
CA ASN A 505 17.10 -14.11 -15.87
C ASN A 505 16.06 -12.98 -15.87
N TYR A 506 16.14 -12.01 -16.78
CA TYR A 506 15.16 -10.92 -16.84
C TYR A 506 15.00 -10.31 -18.25
N GLN A 507 13.78 -9.84 -18.52
CA GLN A 507 13.35 -9.32 -19.81
C GLN A 507 12.76 -7.92 -19.66
N VAL A 508 13.01 -7.04 -20.63
CA VAL A 508 12.45 -5.68 -20.65
C VAL A 508 11.50 -5.51 -21.81
N PHE A 509 10.38 -4.85 -21.55
CA PHE A 509 9.35 -4.55 -22.53
C PHE A 509 8.99 -3.07 -22.48
N TYR A 510 8.74 -2.49 -23.65
CA TYR A 510 8.35 -1.08 -23.77
C TYR A 510 6.97 -0.95 -24.40
N GLN A 511 6.17 -0.04 -23.84
CA GLN A 511 4.85 0.35 -24.36
C GLN A 511 4.89 1.81 -24.83
N PHE A 512 4.26 2.07 -25.98
CA PHE A 512 4.05 3.40 -26.54
C PHE A 512 2.56 3.74 -26.61
N GLU A 513 2.25 5.03 -26.57
CA GLU A 513 0.89 5.54 -26.77
C GLU A 513 0.38 5.22 -28.18
N LYS A 514 -0.85 4.68 -28.26
CA LYS A 514 -1.50 4.32 -29.53
C LYS A 514 -2.09 5.52 -30.27
N THR A 515 -2.33 6.63 -29.59
CA THR A 515 -3.14 7.77 -30.08
C THR A 515 -2.35 9.07 -30.27
N GLY A 516 -1.06 9.10 -29.89
CA GLY A 516 -0.18 10.24 -30.10
C GLY A 516 0.67 10.07 -31.36
N ASN A 517 0.63 11.05 -32.26
CA ASN A 517 1.61 11.14 -33.34
C ASN A 517 2.60 12.27 -32.96
N PRO A 518 3.88 11.99 -32.66
CA PRO A 518 4.61 10.71 -32.77
C PRO A 518 4.43 9.76 -31.57
N GLN A 519 4.82 8.48 -31.76
CA GLN A 519 4.82 7.42 -30.73
C GLN A 519 5.55 7.91 -29.45
N SER A 520 4.78 8.25 -28.43
CA SER A 520 5.28 8.67 -27.13
C SER A 520 5.50 7.46 -26.25
N PHE A 521 6.61 7.42 -25.53
CA PHE A 521 6.85 6.42 -24.48
C PHE A 521 5.74 6.50 -23.43
N MET A 522 5.16 5.36 -23.08
CA MET A 522 4.17 5.24 -22.00
C MET A 522 4.77 4.57 -20.77
N ALA A 523 5.30 3.34 -20.93
CA ALA A 523 5.78 2.54 -19.80
C ALA A 523 6.89 1.56 -20.19
N GLU A 524 7.76 1.26 -19.23
CA GLU A 524 8.71 0.14 -19.24
C GLU A 524 8.19 -0.96 -18.29
N TYR A 525 8.30 -2.21 -18.72
CA TYR A 525 8.04 -3.39 -17.88
C TYR A 525 9.33 -4.19 -17.79
N LEU A 526 9.92 -4.26 -16.60
CA LEU A 526 11.08 -5.12 -16.32
C LEU A 526 10.58 -6.35 -15.58
N LEU A 527 10.81 -7.52 -16.15
CA LEU A 527 10.30 -8.79 -15.64
C LEU A 527 11.44 -9.68 -15.16
N GLY A 528 11.48 -9.92 -13.85
CA GLY A 528 12.35 -10.91 -13.22
C GLY A 528 11.75 -12.32 -13.20
N SER A 529 12.26 -13.21 -12.34
CA SER A 529 11.73 -14.57 -12.16
C SER A 529 10.38 -14.59 -11.44
N SER A 530 10.23 -13.72 -10.44
CA SER A 530 9.19 -13.74 -9.41
C SER A 530 8.70 -12.35 -9.05
N TRP A 531 9.13 -11.34 -9.80
CA TRP A 531 8.73 -9.95 -9.64
C TRP A 531 8.62 -9.27 -11.01
N VAL A 532 7.87 -8.17 -11.07
CA VAL A 532 7.74 -7.28 -12.22
C VAL A 532 7.79 -5.84 -11.75
N GLU A 533 8.50 -5.00 -12.49
CA GLU A 533 8.59 -3.57 -12.28
C GLU A 533 7.93 -2.85 -13.45
N VAL A 534 7.06 -1.90 -13.14
CA VAL A 534 6.38 -1.01 -14.10
C VAL A 534 6.96 0.38 -13.90
N SER A 535 7.57 0.95 -14.93
CA SER A 535 8.21 2.27 -14.85
C SER A 535 7.61 3.26 -15.83
N ALA A 536 7.40 4.51 -15.42
CA ALA A 536 6.82 5.57 -16.24
C ALA A 536 7.37 6.95 -15.85
N PHE A 537 7.20 7.93 -16.73
CA PHE A 537 7.64 9.31 -16.47
C PHE A 537 6.57 10.10 -15.71
N GLY A 538 6.84 10.41 -14.44
CA GLY A 538 5.95 11.18 -13.56
C GLY A 538 4.72 10.42 -13.07
N GLU A 539 4.04 11.01 -12.08
CA GLU A 539 2.93 10.38 -11.36
C GLU A 539 1.70 10.13 -12.24
N ASN A 540 1.39 11.07 -13.14
CA ASN A 540 0.22 10.96 -14.02
C ASN A 540 0.33 9.77 -14.99
N ASP A 541 1.49 9.59 -15.62
CA ASP A 541 1.67 8.48 -16.54
C ASP A 541 1.88 7.16 -15.79
N MET A 542 2.49 7.20 -14.61
CA MET A 542 2.53 6.04 -13.71
C MET A 542 1.13 5.57 -13.34
N SER A 543 0.24 6.46 -12.90
CA SER A 543 -1.14 6.14 -12.56
C SER A 543 -1.89 5.52 -13.75
N LYS A 544 -1.72 6.08 -14.96
CA LYS A 544 -2.31 5.51 -16.19
C LYS A 544 -1.71 4.15 -16.53
N ALA A 545 -0.39 4.01 -16.47
CA ALA A 545 0.34 2.78 -16.78
C ALA A 545 -0.10 1.65 -15.84
N ARG A 546 -0.14 1.91 -14.53
CA ARG A 546 -0.65 0.99 -13.50
C ARG A 546 -2.08 0.58 -13.76
N LYS A 547 -2.99 1.55 -13.93
CA LYS A 547 -4.41 1.27 -14.22
C LYS A 547 -4.59 0.34 -15.42
N ILE A 548 -3.82 0.56 -16.49
CA ILE A 548 -3.82 -0.31 -17.67
C ILE A 548 -3.22 -1.68 -17.32
N PHE A 549 -2.04 -1.73 -16.71
CA PHE A 549 -1.33 -2.96 -16.43
C PHE A 549 -2.09 -3.88 -15.48
N GLU A 550 -2.52 -3.37 -14.33
CA GLU A 550 -3.17 -4.08 -13.21
C GLU A 550 -4.54 -4.67 -13.59
N THR A 551 -5.17 -4.17 -14.67
CA THR A 551 -6.49 -4.63 -15.12
C THR A 551 -6.48 -6.14 -15.39
N GLY A 552 -7.18 -6.89 -14.54
CA GLY A 552 -7.29 -8.36 -14.61
C GLY A 552 -6.16 -9.12 -13.92
N LEU A 553 -5.23 -8.43 -13.26
CA LEU A 553 -4.07 -9.01 -12.57
C LEU A 553 -4.13 -8.91 -11.04
N TYR A 554 -5.20 -8.38 -10.45
CA TYR A 554 -5.32 -8.17 -9.00
C TYR A 554 -5.04 -9.43 -8.14
N ASN A 555 -5.42 -10.61 -8.62
CA ASN A 555 -5.12 -11.89 -7.94
C ASN A 555 -3.76 -12.52 -8.33
N CYS A 556 -3.05 -11.93 -9.29
CA CYS A 556 -1.82 -12.45 -9.86
C CYS A 556 -0.57 -11.71 -9.35
N LEU A 557 -0.77 -10.58 -8.68
CA LEU A 557 0.28 -9.68 -8.23
C LEU A 557 0.14 -9.40 -6.73
N GLU A 558 1.27 -9.02 -6.14
CA GLU A 558 1.34 -8.35 -4.85
C GLU A 558 2.06 -7.02 -5.07
N TYR A 559 1.54 -5.94 -4.51
CA TYR A 559 2.22 -4.65 -4.54
C TYR A 559 3.38 -4.68 -3.54
N ASP A 560 4.60 -4.40 -4.02
CA ASP A 560 5.84 -4.45 -3.23
C ASP A 560 6.28 -3.02 -2.85
N GLY A 561 6.09 -2.04 -3.75
CA GLY A 561 6.41 -0.65 -3.42
C GLY A 561 6.67 0.21 -4.65
N MET A 562 7.08 1.46 -4.43
CA MET A 562 7.50 2.39 -5.48
C MET A 562 8.89 2.96 -5.16
N GLU A 563 9.63 3.32 -6.21
CA GLU A 563 10.94 3.94 -6.12
C GLU A 563 11.14 4.95 -7.27
N ILE A 564 12.00 5.95 -7.07
CA ILE A 564 12.52 6.79 -8.16
C ILE A 564 13.89 6.26 -8.56
N ARG A 565 14.04 5.83 -9.81
CA ARG A 565 15.31 5.30 -10.30
C ARG A 565 16.25 6.45 -10.68
N GLU A 566 17.38 6.58 -9.96
CA GLU A 566 18.37 7.65 -10.19
C GLU A 566 18.90 7.74 -11.64
N GLY A 567 19.24 6.61 -12.28
CA GLY A 567 19.66 6.61 -13.68
C GLY A 567 18.52 6.46 -14.69
N GLY A 568 17.27 6.51 -14.22
CA GLY A 568 16.03 6.51 -14.99
C GLY A 568 15.92 5.37 -16.01
N LEU A 569 15.39 5.70 -17.19
CA LEU A 569 15.25 4.76 -18.32
C LEU A 569 16.58 4.12 -18.74
N PHE A 570 17.73 4.72 -18.39
CA PHE A 570 19.05 4.23 -18.80
C PHE A 570 19.66 3.23 -17.83
N ASN A 571 19.02 2.94 -16.69
CA ASN A 571 19.53 2.00 -15.69
C ASN A 571 19.73 0.59 -16.24
N ILE A 572 18.98 0.21 -17.27
CA ILE A 572 19.11 -1.11 -17.90
C ILE A 572 20.42 -1.27 -18.71
N LEU A 573 21.12 -0.18 -19.02
CA LEU A 573 22.29 -0.17 -19.90
C LEU A 573 23.57 -0.61 -19.17
N THR A 574 23.80 -1.91 -19.08
CA THR A 574 25.07 -2.48 -18.61
C THR A 574 26.14 -2.46 -19.72
N PRO A 575 27.45 -2.47 -19.38
CA PRO A 575 28.52 -2.58 -20.38
C PRO A 575 28.40 -3.80 -21.29
N GLU A 576 27.87 -4.90 -20.78
CA GLU A 576 27.60 -6.13 -21.51
C GLU A 576 26.45 -5.94 -22.52
N LEU A 577 25.33 -5.37 -22.07
CA LEU A 577 24.17 -5.12 -22.93
C LEU A 577 24.50 -4.14 -24.06
N LYS A 578 25.33 -3.12 -23.80
CA LYS A 578 25.80 -2.19 -24.85
C LYS A 578 26.64 -2.87 -25.93
N LYS A 579 27.33 -3.96 -25.61
CA LYS A 579 28.07 -4.75 -26.60
C LYS A 579 27.14 -5.64 -27.42
N GLU A 580 26.13 -6.21 -26.78
CA GLU A 580 25.16 -7.11 -27.42
C GLU A 580 24.14 -6.34 -28.28
N GLN A 581 23.71 -5.17 -27.82
CA GLN A 581 22.76 -4.28 -28.49
C GLN A 581 23.27 -2.84 -28.53
N PRO A 582 24.19 -2.50 -29.46
CA PRO A 582 24.81 -1.17 -29.53
C PRO A 582 23.83 -0.05 -29.89
N GLU A 583 22.69 -0.37 -30.52
CA GLU A 583 21.68 0.61 -30.93
C GLU A 583 20.71 0.99 -29.80
N LEU A 584 20.66 0.21 -28.72
CA LEU A 584 19.68 0.39 -27.64
C LEU A 584 19.82 1.75 -26.94
N GLU A 585 21.06 2.18 -26.67
CA GLU A 585 21.31 3.48 -26.02
C GLU A 585 20.79 4.65 -26.87
N ALA A 586 20.98 4.60 -28.19
CA ALA A 586 20.48 5.63 -29.09
C ALA A 586 18.95 5.67 -29.11
N LEU A 587 18.32 4.49 -29.06
CA LEU A 587 16.86 4.35 -29.02
C LEU A 587 16.26 4.88 -27.71
N LEU A 588 16.83 4.53 -26.56
CA LEU A 588 16.36 5.04 -25.26
C LEU A 588 16.53 6.56 -25.16
N LYS A 589 17.61 7.11 -25.71
CA LYS A 589 17.80 8.56 -25.83
C LYS A 589 16.69 9.20 -26.67
N GLU A 590 16.31 8.58 -27.77
CA GLU A 590 15.19 9.06 -28.58
C GLU A 590 13.87 9.01 -27.80
N PHE A 591 13.59 7.94 -27.04
CA PHE A 591 12.38 7.85 -26.21
C PHE A 591 12.32 8.96 -25.16
N TYR A 592 13.39 9.15 -24.41
CA TYR A 592 13.49 10.21 -23.41
C TYR A 592 13.29 11.59 -24.04
N LEU A 593 14.07 11.92 -25.07
CA LEU A 593 14.03 13.25 -25.71
C LEU A 593 12.70 13.52 -26.39
N ASN A 594 12.05 12.50 -26.94
CA ASN A 594 10.70 12.63 -27.49
C ASN A 594 9.69 12.95 -26.39
N LYS A 595 9.71 12.22 -25.28
CA LYS A 595 8.81 12.46 -24.16
C LYS A 595 9.04 13.84 -23.55
N TRP A 596 10.28 14.20 -23.28
CA TRP A 596 10.69 15.51 -22.81
C TRP A 596 10.13 16.65 -23.67
N TYR A 597 10.33 16.57 -24.98
CA TYR A 597 9.98 17.64 -25.91
C TYR A 597 8.48 17.99 -25.94
N TYR A 598 7.61 17.03 -25.58
CA TYR A 598 6.16 17.20 -25.55
C TYR A 598 5.57 17.27 -24.14
N SER A 599 6.37 17.10 -23.09
CA SER A 599 5.90 17.17 -21.70
C SER A 599 5.81 18.61 -21.23
N HIS A 600 4.74 18.95 -20.52
CA HIS A 600 4.56 20.28 -19.91
C HIS A 600 5.40 20.39 -18.65
N LEU A 601 6.29 21.39 -18.60
CA LEU A 601 7.30 21.52 -17.55
C LEU A 601 7.03 22.75 -16.68
N THR A 602 7.15 22.59 -15.36
CA THR A 602 7.04 23.69 -14.39
C THR A 602 8.08 24.78 -14.63
N SER A 603 9.31 24.39 -14.99
CA SER A 603 10.42 25.29 -15.37
C SER A 603 10.13 26.13 -16.62
N LEU A 604 9.15 25.73 -17.43
CA LEU A 604 8.66 26.45 -18.60
C LEU A 604 7.27 27.04 -18.36
N SER A 605 6.90 27.29 -17.10
CA SER A 605 5.59 27.83 -16.71
C SER A 605 4.41 26.98 -17.21
N GLY A 606 4.58 25.65 -17.22
CA GLY A 606 3.58 24.70 -17.71
C GLY A 606 3.53 24.56 -19.23
N MET A 607 4.45 25.18 -19.99
CA MET A 607 4.61 24.91 -21.43
C MET A 607 5.46 23.67 -21.66
N SER A 608 5.23 22.98 -22.79
CA SER A 608 6.17 22.00 -23.33
C SER A 608 7.33 22.67 -24.07
N PRO A 609 8.50 22.03 -24.21
CA PRO A 609 9.57 22.55 -25.07
C PRO A 609 9.13 22.84 -26.51
N SER A 610 8.20 22.04 -27.05
CA SER A 610 7.55 22.29 -28.35
C SER A 610 6.79 23.61 -28.39
N GLU A 611 6.03 23.95 -27.35
CA GLU A 611 5.26 25.20 -27.24
C GLU A 611 6.15 26.39 -26.91
N ALA A 612 7.06 26.23 -25.95
CA ALA A 612 7.97 27.27 -25.52
C ALA A 612 8.89 27.75 -26.66
N SER A 613 9.25 26.86 -27.60
CA SER A 613 10.05 27.22 -28.78
C SER A 613 9.33 28.10 -29.82
N GLN A 614 8.02 28.32 -29.66
CA GLN A 614 7.16 29.10 -30.54
C GLN A 614 6.89 30.52 -30.01
N THR A 615 7.15 30.78 -28.73
CA THR A 615 6.93 32.09 -28.09
C THR A 615 8.26 32.72 -27.66
N GLU A 616 8.33 34.04 -27.62
CA GLU A 616 9.54 34.76 -27.20
C GLU A 616 9.84 34.52 -25.71
N GLU A 617 8.81 34.57 -24.87
CA GLU A 617 8.89 34.29 -23.43
C GLU A 617 9.29 32.83 -23.16
N GLY A 618 8.65 31.88 -23.83
CA GLY A 618 9.00 30.45 -23.73
C GLY A 618 10.41 30.16 -24.22
N THR A 619 10.87 30.84 -25.28
CA THR A 619 12.25 30.68 -25.78
C THR A 619 13.26 31.19 -24.75
N ARG A 620 12.96 32.28 -24.04
CA ARG A 620 13.79 32.77 -22.94
C ARG A 620 13.87 31.78 -21.77
N LEU A 621 12.75 31.15 -21.42
CA LEU A 621 12.69 30.10 -20.39
C LEU A 621 13.50 28.86 -20.81
N LEU A 622 13.33 28.39 -22.05
CA LEU A 622 14.11 27.28 -22.62
C LEU A 622 15.62 27.56 -22.60
N TRP A 623 16.05 28.77 -22.95
CA TRP A 623 17.47 29.14 -22.87
C TRP A 623 18.00 29.17 -21.44
N THR A 624 17.15 29.54 -20.47
CA THR A 624 17.51 29.53 -19.05
C THR A 624 17.72 28.10 -18.57
N MET A 625 16.81 27.21 -18.94
CA MET A 625 16.90 25.77 -18.69
C MET A 625 18.17 25.15 -19.34
N PHE A 626 18.47 25.47 -20.61
CA PHE A 626 19.70 25.02 -21.26
C PHE A 626 20.99 25.51 -20.57
N LYS A 627 21.00 26.73 -20.05
CA LYS A 627 22.13 27.23 -19.26
C LYS A 627 22.31 26.43 -17.96
N GLN A 628 21.22 26.09 -17.29
CA GLN A 628 21.24 25.29 -16.07
C GLN A 628 21.76 23.87 -16.33
N ILE A 629 21.27 23.20 -17.38
CA ILE A 629 21.78 21.88 -17.82
C ILE A 629 23.30 21.94 -18.05
N LYS A 630 23.78 22.99 -18.73
CA LYS A 630 25.23 23.19 -18.95
C LYS A 630 26.02 23.37 -17.66
N GLN A 631 25.47 24.11 -16.70
CA GLN A 631 26.13 24.34 -15.41
C GLN A 631 26.27 23.03 -14.63
N LYS A 632 25.23 22.19 -14.64
CA LYS A 632 25.26 20.85 -14.03
C LYS A 632 26.27 19.91 -14.70
N GLU A 633 26.28 19.83 -16.04
CA GLU A 633 27.27 19.05 -16.78
C GLU A 633 28.71 19.40 -16.36
N ASN A 634 28.98 20.68 -16.08
CA ASN A 634 30.30 21.14 -15.63
C ASN A 634 30.56 20.88 -14.14
N ALA A 635 29.54 20.94 -13.28
CA ALA A 635 29.66 20.71 -11.84
C ALA A 635 29.88 19.22 -11.49
N VAL A 636 29.31 18.31 -12.28
CA VAL A 636 29.37 16.86 -12.08
C VAL A 636 30.75 16.27 -12.43
N GLY A 637 31.64 17.01 -13.09
CA GLY A 637 33.04 16.58 -13.29
C GLY A 637 33.80 16.18 -12.02
N ASN A 638 33.27 16.49 -10.83
CA ASN A 638 33.84 16.16 -9.51
C ASN A 638 33.08 15.06 -8.72
N ARG A 639 31.94 14.55 -9.19
CA ARG A 639 31.17 13.46 -8.54
C ARG A 639 30.93 12.37 -9.59
N ASN A 640 31.13 11.09 -9.27
CA ASN A 640 31.08 9.94 -10.20
C ASN A 640 29.70 9.68 -10.89
N GLN A 641 28.83 10.68 -11.10
CA GLN A 641 27.56 10.57 -11.81
C GLN A 641 27.78 10.72 -13.33
N GLN A 642 27.28 9.77 -14.13
CA GLN A 642 27.37 9.81 -15.59
C GLN A 642 26.14 10.48 -16.20
N PHE A 643 26.29 11.70 -16.75
CA PHE A 643 25.26 12.28 -17.62
C PHE A 643 25.10 11.43 -18.89
N ARG A 644 23.90 10.87 -19.11
CA ARG A 644 23.59 10.06 -20.30
C ARG A 644 23.10 10.91 -21.48
N ILE A 645 22.39 11.99 -21.22
CA ILE A 645 21.93 12.94 -22.24
C ILE A 645 22.66 14.26 -22.06
N HIS A 646 23.28 14.72 -23.15
CA HIS A 646 24.01 15.97 -23.14
C HIS A 646 23.19 17.15 -23.65
N LEU A 647 23.54 18.37 -23.23
CA LEU A 647 22.88 19.60 -23.69
C LEU A 647 22.75 19.67 -25.21
N LYS A 648 23.78 19.22 -25.95
CA LYS A 648 23.78 19.20 -27.41
C LYS A 648 22.63 18.38 -27.99
N GLU A 649 22.23 17.30 -27.32
CA GLU A 649 21.15 16.41 -27.74
C GLU A 649 19.78 17.07 -27.53
N TYR A 650 19.57 17.77 -26.41
CA TYR A 650 18.38 18.60 -26.17
C TYR A 650 18.21 19.69 -27.24
N VAL A 651 19.26 20.48 -27.46
CA VAL A 651 19.24 21.58 -28.46
C VAL A 651 18.98 21.02 -29.86
N ARG A 652 19.67 19.94 -30.23
CA ARG A 652 19.47 19.26 -31.52
C ARG A 652 18.03 18.79 -31.69
N THR A 653 17.40 18.23 -30.65
CA THR A 653 16.02 17.75 -30.69
C THR A 653 15.05 18.89 -30.99
N VAL A 654 15.19 20.03 -30.30
CA VAL A 654 14.36 21.23 -30.55
C VAL A 654 14.58 21.75 -31.98
N GLU A 655 15.82 21.88 -32.42
CA GLU A 655 16.14 22.38 -33.77
C GLU A 655 15.62 21.46 -34.89
N GLN A 656 15.78 20.13 -34.74
CA GLN A 656 15.35 19.15 -35.73
C GLN A 656 13.83 19.08 -35.84
N LYS A 657 13.11 19.09 -34.71
CA LYS A 657 11.65 19.03 -34.70
C LYS A 657 11.01 20.35 -35.14
N LYS A 658 11.65 21.49 -34.87
CA LYS A 658 11.25 22.80 -35.43
C LYS A 658 11.34 22.86 -36.95
N ARG A 659 12.29 22.15 -37.57
CA ARG A 659 12.44 22.06 -39.04
C ARG A 659 11.49 21.08 -39.73
N ARG A 660 10.82 20.18 -38.97
CA ARG A 660 9.86 19.19 -39.48
C ARG A 660 8.42 19.70 -39.47
N LYS A 661 8.13 20.77 -38.72
CA LYS A 661 6.92 21.60 -38.84
C LYS A 661 7.15 22.66 -39.91
#